data_AF-A0A4P8XTI1-F1
#
_entry.id   AF-A0A4P8XTI1-F1
#
_cell.length_a   1.000
_cell.length_b   1.000
_cell.length_c   1.000
_cell.angle_alpha   90.00
_cell.angle_beta   90.00
_cell.angle_gamma   90.00
#
_symmetry.space_group_name_H-M   'P 1'
#
loop_
_entity.id
_entity.type
_entity.pdbx_description
1 polymer ?
#
loop_
_entity_poly.entity_id
_entity_poly.type
_entity_poly.pdbx_seq_one_letter_code
_entity_poly.pdbx_strand_id
1 'polypeptide(L)'
;MKRIISVVLSIMMLATVIPFATVSSSAATANTPTKYETAAHEIDSKYSYNGTDLGANYTKEATTFKVWAPTATSVKVNFYATGSDKEKGAKDLGSKDLTLDEKTGVYSVKIDGDLVNTYYTYTVTAASIADSSKVTTKEIPDVYSVATGVNGKRSMVCDLSSTNPEGWDQDKHVLTDDIADASIWEIHVKDFSYSESSGVSAKNRGKYLAFTELGTTLNNLGSIPTCVDYLKELGISYVQINPMYDFGSVDEAGSDDQFNWGYDPMNYNVPEGSYSSNPYDGNVRINEMKQMIQALHKAGIGVIMDVVYNHMYNTDTSFQGTVPDYYYRKNADGTWSNGSGCGNDTASERAMYHNFMVQSVNYWATEYHIDGFRFDLMGLHDVKTMNAIRSTLDKISTKMPVYGEGWAMTTKNDLTDYDGETVQMASQGSTKNLDSRVGMFNDQFRDGVKGSYSSIGAKGYIQGNLVGSAKDVRYGVRANTAGASANWKAYSPAQCVNYVSCHDNNTLYDKLWGSVYGKTSDYRARNNNLIRINKFAETIGATSQGLHFFLAGEEMGRSKDGDENSYNSPATENMFDWNDVSKNADLVSYYKGMLDIRKAFSPFTTDDINLKNNYKFGETLTSSSNIVSYTVSNSTPGEWNKLAVVMNNDTKNSATVSLGFDNTLSSNTEWVVIADSDEAGLTPIKYIKGNEIEVPSQTAMVLVEKSTYEKANIKSNKSKVTVVNKDADTGKVLSKQVLYGTVGTKYEAKIDDSLKLQYDLLNVEGEQNGTFGSTDKTVTFNFVEYVPESLQKTLTGKEKFTVKDATLIQKYLSKTATFTDEQIKTADYNQDGVVNVADATLIQKKITHKDYGLVNTIRVRYISKATNKPVADDQVFNIVAGKTDTYSPEKLVGYKYANEYTLDGTKTTSEDSSVTIQHKFNSQLLLFYYDDDNYDVTLHVKHSGSATWTPTLWAWYNVGTKAYNIYDGWPGQNMTKGDNGWYTASFKVANGTDYSVIINNNGATQTQDYDGVSGSEKWIIINDDKVSDKGDFLSFYDTNPEL
;
A
#
# COMPACT_ATOMS: atom_id res chain seq x y z
N MET A 1 9.30 -28.98 17.31
CA MET A 1 8.26 -28.36 18.16
C MET A 1 8.00 -26.88 17.85
N LYS A 2 8.97 -26.07 17.40
CA LYS A 2 8.77 -24.64 17.06
C LYS A 2 7.89 -24.36 15.81
N ARG A 3 7.76 -25.29 14.85
CA ARG A 3 6.90 -25.13 13.66
C ARG A 3 5.41 -25.42 13.88
N ILE A 4 5.02 -26.10 14.96
CA ILE A 4 3.61 -26.42 15.24
C ILE A 4 2.93 -25.27 16.02
N ILE A 5 3.70 -24.46 16.74
CA ILE A 5 3.15 -23.32 17.50
C ILE A 5 2.82 -22.14 16.55
N SER A 6 3.63 -21.88 15.51
CA SER A 6 3.31 -20.83 14.52
C SER A 6 2.09 -21.16 13.66
N VAL A 7 1.88 -22.44 13.29
CA VAL A 7 0.71 -22.86 12.51
C VAL A 7 -0.58 -22.81 13.36
N VAL A 8 -0.49 -23.09 14.66
CA VAL A 8 -1.63 -22.98 15.59
C VAL A 8 -1.98 -21.51 15.90
N LEU A 9 -1.00 -20.60 15.93
CA LEU A 9 -1.24 -19.15 16.04
C LEU A 9 -1.92 -18.59 14.78
N SER A 10 -1.51 -18.99 13.57
CA SER A 10 -2.16 -18.57 12.33
C SER A 10 -3.57 -19.16 12.15
N ILE A 11 -3.84 -20.38 12.65
CA ILE A 11 -5.19 -20.97 12.62
C ILE A 11 -6.10 -20.35 13.69
N MET A 12 -5.56 -19.84 14.80
CA MET A 12 -6.34 -19.13 15.82
C MET A 12 -6.74 -17.70 15.38
N MET A 13 -5.95 -17.01 14.55
CA MET A 13 -6.38 -15.74 13.94
C MET A 13 -7.44 -15.93 12.85
N LEU A 14 -7.45 -17.06 12.14
CA LEU A 14 -8.42 -17.35 11.07
C LEU A 14 -9.77 -17.91 11.55
N ALA A 15 -9.90 -18.32 12.82
CA ALA A 15 -11.07 -19.07 13.30
C ALA A 15 -12.08 -18.28 14.16
N THR A 16 -11.92 -16.97 14.38
CA THR A 16 -12.85 -16.20 15.24
C THR A 16 -13.59 -15.05 14.55
N VAL A 17 -13.43 -14.83 13.24
CA VAL A 17 -14.28 -13.86 12.52
C VAL A 17 -15.40 -14.60 11.78
N ILE A 18 -16.38 -15.07 12.54
CA ILE A 18 -17.66 -15.52 11.95
C ILE A 18 -18.48 -14.26 11.63
N PRO A 19 -18.94 -14.07 10.39
CA PRO A 19 -19.75 -12.93 10.01
C PRO A 19 -21.17 -13.14 10.53
N PHE A 20 -21.51 -12.48 11.63
CA PHE A 20 -22.89 -12.07 11.88
C PHE A 20 -22.89 -10.58 12.18
N ALA A 21 -23.23 -9.78 11.17
CA ALA A 21 -23.92 -8.51 11.37
C ALA A 21 -25.33 -8.81 11.93
N THR A 22 -25.38 -9.30 13.17
CA THR A 22 -26.48 -9.00 14.08
C THR A 22 -25.99 -7.83 14.90
N VAL A 23 -26.85 -6.85 15.15
CA VAL A 23 -26.67 -5.92 16.26
C VAL A 23 -26.68 -6.80 17.52
N SER A 24 -25.51 -7.33 17.86
CA SER A 24 -25.31 -8.26 18.95
C SER A 24 -25.23 -7.44 20.22
N SER A 25 -26.39 -7.15 20.80
CA SER A 25 -26.51 -6.75 22.20
C SER A 25 -26.28 -7.97 23.10
N SER A 26 -25.09 -8.56 23.08
CA SER A 26 -24.76 -9.63 24.03
C SER A 26 -23.35 -9.49 24.55
N ALA A 27 -23.17 -8.53 25.45
CA ALA A 27 -22.30 -8.76 26.59
C ALA A 27 -23.12 -9.57 27.62
N ALA A 28 -22.73 -10.80 27.91
CA ALA A 28 -23.09 -11.41 29.17
C ALA A 28 -22.36 -10.63 30.27
N THR A 29 -22.97 -9.56 30.79
CA THR A 29 -22.43 -8.80 31.90
C THR A 29 -22.62 -9.60 33.18
N ALA A 30 -21.52 -10.06 33.77
CA ALA A 30 -21.48 -10.05 35.22
C ALA A 30 -21.67 -8.59 35.64
N ASN A 31 -22.81 -8.25 36.25
CA ASN A 31 -23.12 -6.92 36.78
C ASN A 31 -22.27 -6.56 38.01
N THR A 32 -21.12 -7.20 38.19
CA THR A 32 -20.25 -7.03 39.35
C THR A 32 -18.88 -6.56 38.85
N PRO A 33 -18.36 -5.44 39.37
CA PRO A 33 -17.03 -4.97 39.00
C PRO A 33 -15.98 -6.03 39.34
N THR A 34 -14.93 -6.12 38.52
CA THR A 34 -13.82 -7.03 38.84
C THR A 34 -13.03 -6.49 40.04
N LYS A 35 -12.25 -7.33 40.71
CA LYS A 35 -11.35 -6.84 41.76
C LYS A 35 -10.31 -5.82 41.26
N TYR A 36 -9.93 -5.90 39.97
CA TYR A 36 -8.99 -4.96 39.35
C TYR A 36 -9.64 -3.60 39.11
N GLU A 37 -10.88 -3.61 38.63
CA GLU A 37 -11.73 -2.43 38.46
C GLU A 37 -11.96 -1.72 39.81
N THR A 38 -12.41 -2.46 40.84
CA THR A 38 -12.60 -1.89 42.18
C THR A 38 -11.32 -1.26 42.72
N ALA A 39 -10.18 -1.96 42.60
CA ALA A 39 -8.89 -1.44 43.05
C ALA A 39 -8.44 -0.20 42.27
N ALA A 40 -8.66 -0.16 40.96
CA ALA A 40 -8.33 1.01 40.14
C ALA A 40 -9.13 2.24 40.56
N HIS A 41 -10.44 2.10 40.82
CA HIS A 41 -11.28 3.21 41.27
C HIS A 41 -10.89 3.71 42.68
N GLU A 42 -10.47 2.81 43.59
CA GLU A 42 -9.92 3.20 44.89
C GLU A 42 -8.62 4.00 44.75
N ILE A 43 -7.74 3.59 43.83
CA ILE A 43 -6.51 4.31 43.50
C ILE A 43 -6.83 5.68 42.89
N ASP A 44 -7.74 5.76 41.92
CA ASP A 44 -8.13 7.01 41.26
C ASP A 44 -8.72 8.02 42.25
N SER A 45 -9.63 7.55 43.12
CA SER A 45 -10.28 8.39 44.14
C SER A 45 -9.30 8.99 45.14
N LYS A 46 -8.17 8.30 45.37
CA LYS A 46 -7.20 8.70 46.41
C LYS A 46 -6.00 9.45 45.85
N TYR A 47 -5.51 9.04 44.67
CA TYR A 47 -4.20 9.43 44.16
C TYR A 47 -4.21 9.99 42.74
N SER A 48 -5.36 10.14 42.08
CA SER A 48 -5.38 10.76 40.75
C SER A 48 -4.64 12.10 40.75
N TYR A 49 -3.80 12.30 39.74
CA TYR A 49 -2.92 13.45 39.60
C TYR A 49 -3.21 14.17 38.29
N ASN A 50 -3.70 15.40 38.39
CA ASN A 50 -4.07 16.23 37.25
C ASN A 50 -2.96 17.22 36.84
N GLY A 51 -1.78 17.14 37.46
CA GLY A 51 -0.63 17.93 37.03
C GLY A 51 -0.12 17.46 35.67
N THR A 52 0.47 18.39 34.91
CA THR A 52 1.01 18.17 33.56
C THR A 52 2.54 18.11 33.57
N ASP A 53 3.13 17.78 34.72
CA ASP A 53 4.57 17.82 34.98
C ASP A 53 5.11 16.45 35.41
N LEU A 54 4.46 15.36 35.00
CA LEU A 54 5.05 14.01 35.05
C LEU A 54 6.14 13.89 33.98
N GLY A 55 7.14 13.04 34.26
CA GLY A 55 8.32 12.90 33.40
C GLY A 55 9.55 13.62 33.93
N ALA A 56 10.54 13.82 33.05
CA ALA A 56 11.74 14.61 33.32
C ALA A 56 11.54 16.08 32.89
N ASN A 57 11.28 16.95 33.86
CA ASN A 57 11.09 18.38 33.63
C ASN A 57 12.46 19.08 33.65
N TYR A 58 13.02 19.31 32.47
CA TYR A 58 14.35 19.88 32.28
C TYR A 58 14.35 21.43 32.36
N THR A 59 15.36 21.95 33.06
CA THR A 59 15.89 23.30 32.88
C THR A 59 17.41 23.21 32.93
N LYS A 60 18.12 24.23 32.46
CA LYS A 60 19.59 24.23 32.48
C LYS A 60 20.15 24.17 33.91
N GLU A 61 19.44 24.71 34.89
CA GLU A 61 19.87 24.75 36.28
C GLU A 61 19.57 23.45 37.04
N ALA A 62 18.57 22.68 36.61
CA ALA A 62 18.15 21.44 37.27
C ALA A 62 17.13 20.65 36.42
N THR A 63 17.04 19.34 36.67
CA THR A 63 15.93 18.50 36.19
C THR A 63 15.11 17.98 37.36
N THR A 64 13.78 18.09 37.27
CA THR A 64 12.85 17.47 38.23
C THR A 64 12.19 16.25 37.60
N PHE A 65 12.48 15.08 38.17
CA PHE A 65 11.88 13.81 37.76
C PHE A 65 10.63 13.56 38.59
N LYS A 66 9.51 13.23 37.94
CA LYS A 66 8.24 12.88 38.58
C LYS A 66 7.62 11.65 37.94
N VAL A 67 7.22 10.68 38.77
CA VAL A 67 6.54 9.46 38.33
C VAL A 67 5.37 9.15 39.25
N TRP A 68 4.21 8.87 38.68
CA TRP A 68 3.03 8.46 39.44
C TRP A 68 3.08 6.96 39.71
N ALA A 69 3.36 6.58 40.95
CA ALA A 69 3.56 5.18 41.34
C ALA A 69 2.94 4.90 42.74
N PRO A 70 1.61 5.02 42.89
CA PRO A 70 0.94 5.04 44.19
C PRO A 70 1.06 3.74 45.00
N THR A 71 1.33 2.61 44.33
CA THR A 71 1.53 1.30 44.98
C THR A 71 3.00 0.95 45.20
N ALA A 72 3.93 1.84 44.83
CA ALA A 72 5.35 1.64 45.02
C ALA A 72 5.75 1.83 46.49
N THR A 73 6.66 0.99 46.95
CA THR A 73 7.34 1.14 48.25
C THR A 73 8.73 1.77 48.11
N SER A 74 9.29 1.76 46.90
CA SER A 74 10.56 2.39 46.56
C SER A 74 10.57 2.74 45.08
N VAL A 75 11.07 3.94 44.77
CA VAL A 75 11.35 4.39 43.40
C VAL A 75 12.72 5.05 43.36
N LYS A 76 13.54 4.64 42.38
CA LYS A 76 14.84 5.25 42.10
C LYS A 76 14.89 5.71 40.65
N VAL A 77 15.57 6.81 40.37
CA VAL A 77 16.04 7.16 39.02
C VAL A 77 17.48 6.70 38.89
N ASN A 78 17.80 5.95 37.83
CA ASN A 78 19.15 5.51 37.50
C ASN A 78 19.65 6.33 36.30
N PHE A 79 20.91 6.75 36.30
CA PHE A 79 21.48 7.59 35.26
C PHE A 79 22.55 6.85 34.47
N TYR A 80 22.59 7.10 33.16
CA TYR A 80 23.48 6.44 32.22
C TYR A 80 24.08 7.44 31.23
N ALA A 81 25.31 7.17 30.81
CA ALA A 81 26.00 7.99 29.80
C ALA A 81 25.50 7.74 28.37
N THR A 82 24.87 6.59 28.11
CA THR A 82 24.42 6.16 26.78
C THR A 82 23.07 5.44 26.86
N GLY A 83 22.37 5.35 25.72
CA GLY A 83 21.06 4.73 25.57
C GLY A 83 21.03 3.22 25.80
N SER A 84 22.17 2.56 25.66
CA SER A 84 22.35 1.12 25.80
C SER A 84 23.75 0.77 26.30
N ASP A 85 23.90 -0.42 26.86
CA ASP A 85 25.19 -0.93 27.35
C ASP A 85 26.14 -1.39 26.24
N LYS A 86 25.65 -1.46 25.01
CA LYS A 86 26.44 -1.87 23.84
C LYS A 86 27.18 -0.71 23.20
N GLU A 87 26.87 0.52 23.58
CA GLU A 87 27.49 1.73 23.02
C GLU A 87 28.88 2.00 23.59
N LYS A 88 29.75 2.57 22.75
CA LYS A 88 31.06 3.04 23.18
C LYS A 88 30.88 4.18 24.19
N GLY A 89 31.46 4.02 25.38
CA GLY A 89 31.34 5.01 26.45
C GLY A 89 30.18 4.76 27.41
N ALA A 90 29.46 3.63 27.25
CA ALA A 90 28.44 3.20 28.19
C ALA A 90 28.98 3.16 29.62
N LYS A 91 28.26 3.83 30.52
CA LYS A 91 28.63 3.97 31.93
C LYS A 91 27.39 4.22 32.77
N ASP A 92 27.29 3.52 33.89
CA ASP A 92 26.38 3.82 35.00
C ASP A 92 26.90 5.06 35.75
N LEU A 93 26.05 6.10 35.82
CA LEU A 93 26.33 7.38 36.47
C LEU A 93 25.75 7.46 37.89
N GLY A 94 25.16 6.37 38.38
CA GLY A 94 24.58 6.21 39.70
C GLY A 94 23.06 6.44 39.72
N SER A 95 22.47 6.32 40.91
CA SER A 95 21.03 6.43 41.12
C SER A 95 20.68 7.40 42.24
N LYS A 96 19.43 7.86 42.24
CA LYS A 96 18.84 8.68 43.31
C LYS A 96 17.47 8.16 43.69
N ASP A 97 17.20 8.06 44.99
CA ASP A 97 15.88 7.71 45.49
C ASP A 97 14.92 8.91 45.30
N LEU A 98 13.68 8.62 44.90
CA LEU A 98 12.62 9.61 44.80
C LEU A 98 11.81 9.64 46.10
N THR A 99 11.25 10.81 46.42
CA THR A 99 10.40 11.01 47.60
C THR A 99 8.92 10.96 47.21
N LEU A 100 8.14 10.15 47.92
CA LEU A 100 6.69 10.03 47.74
C LEU A 100 5.96 11.27 48.32
N ASP A 101 5.06 11.84 47.52
CA ASP A 101 3.94 12.63 48.02
C ASP A 101 2.74 11.71 48.30
N GLU A 102 2.48 11.46 49.59
CA GLU A 102 1.41 10.56 50.05
C GLU A 102 0.00 10.99 49.64
N LYS A 103 -0.20 12.26 49.23
CA LYS A 103 -1.51 12.74 48.79
C LYS A 103 -1.80 12.40 47.34
N THR A 104 -0.76 12.36 46.51
CA THR A 104 -0.89 12.23 45.05
C THR A 104 -0.35 10.91 44.53
N GLY A 105 0.39 10.14 45.33
CA GLY A 105 1.07 8.94 44.84
C GLY A 105 2.24 9.22 43.91
N VAL A 106 2.63 10.50 43.75
CA VAL A 106 3.74 10.92 42.90
C VAL A 106 5.05 10.82 43.67
N TYR A 107 6.01 10.12 43.09
CA TYR A 107 7.40 10.13 43.50
C TYR A 107 8.15 11.22 42.75
N SER A 108 8.97 12.00 43.44
CA SER A 108 9.76 13.05 42.80
C SER A 108 11.16 13.23 43.38
N VAL A 109 12.08 13.72 42.54
CA VAL A 109 13.40 14.21 42.95
C VAL A 109 13.84 15.34 42.02
N LYS A 110 14.44 16.39 42.61
CA LYS A 110 15.09 17.45 41.86
C LYS A 110 16.60 17.25 41.91
N ILE A 111 17.25 17.25 40.76
CA ILE A 111 18.70 17.16 40.63
C ILE A 111 19.21 18.48 40.06
N ASP A 112 20.05 19.18 40.82
CA ASP A 112 20.68 20.41 40.37
C ASP A 112 21.81 20.11 39.37
N GLY A 113 21.96 21.00 38.39
CA GLY A 113 22.91 20.89 37.28
C GLY A 113 22.22 20.58 35.95
N ASP A 114 22.99 20.76 34.88
CA ASP A 114 22.56 20.52 33.51
C ASP A 114 22.65 19.02 33.19
N LEU A 115 21.49 18.35 33.12
CA LEU A 115 21.40 16.92 32.82
C LEU A 115 21.01 16.64 31.36
N VAL A 116 20.96 17.64 30.49
CA VAL A 116 20.63 17.42 29.08
C VAL A 116 21.50 16.32 28.48
N ASN A 117 20.89 15.47 27.65
CA ASN A 117 21.50 14.28 27.04
C ASN A 117 21.94 13.17 28.01
N THR A 118 21.56 13.26 29.29
CA THR A 118 21.74 12.14 30.23
C THR A 118 20.61 11.15 30.07
N TYR A 119 20.94 9.87 29.93
CA TYR A 119 19.95 8.79 29.84
C TYR A 119 19.53 8.34 31.23
N TYR A 120 18.28 7.90 31.38
CA TYR A 120 17.74 7.46 32.65
C TYR A 120 16.69 6.37 32.52
N THR A 121 16.49 5.65 33.63
CA THR A 121 15.39 4.71 33.86
C THR A 121 14.86 4.91 35.27
N TYR A 122 13.69 4.37 35.57
CA TYR A 122 13.24 4.16 36.94
C TYR A 122 13.40 2.70 37.37
N THR A 123 13.92 2.46 38.56
CA THR A 123 13.72 1.20 39.27
C THR A 123 12.56 1.37 40.24
N VAL A 124 11.45 0.66 39.97
CA VAL A 124 10.21 0.73 40.75
C VAL A 124 10.00 -0.61 41.44
N THR A 125 9.83 -0.57 42.77
CA THR A 125 9.34 -1.71 43.56
C THR A 125 7.90 -1.43 43.94
N ALA A 126 6.94 -2.11 43.29
CA ALA A 126 5.51 -1.86 43.46
C ALA A 126 4.69 -3.15 43.53
N ALA A 127 3.60 -3.08 44.29
CA ALA A 127 2.61 -4.14 44.37
C ALA A 127 1.54 -3.97 43.28
N SER A 128 0.93 -5.08 42.85
CA SER A 128 -0.31 -5.06 42.07
C SER A 128 -1.40 -4.29 42.80
N ILE A 129 -2.15 -3.46 42.06
CA ILE A 129 -3.30 -2.74 42.63
C ILE A 129 -4.35 -3.70 43.22
N ALA A 130 -4.47 -4.93 42.70
CA ALA A 130 -5.50 -5.89 43.09
C ALA A 130 -4.99 -7.02 43.99
N ASP A 131 -3.69 -7.05 44.30
CA ASP A 131 -3.07 -8.07 45.16
C ASP A 131 -1.75 -7.54 45.74
N SER A 132 -1.81 -7.01 46.96
CA SER A 132 -0.65 -6.42 47.64
C SER A 132 0.47 -7.42 47.93
N SER A 133 0.21 -8.73 47.84
CA SER A 133 1.24 -9.77 47.99
C SER A 133 2.10 -9.95 46.73
N LYS A 134 1.61 -9.49 45.57
CA LYS A 134 2.33 -9.56 44.29
C LYS A 134 3.16 -8.29 44.09
N VAL A 135 4.35 -8.29 44.68
CA VAL A 135 5.34 -7.22 44.53
C VAL A 135 6.31 -7.56 43.40
N THR A 136 6.55 -6.59 42.54
CA THR A 136 7.57 -6.68 41.48
C THR A 136 8.61 -5.58 41.66
N THR A 137 9.84 -5.83 41.22
CA THR A 137 10.86 -4.79 41.05
C THR A 137 11.29 -4.80 39.60
N LYS A 138 11.11 -3.67 38.93
CA LYS A 138 11.38 -3.52 37.50
C LYS A 138 12.20 -2.27 37.25
N GLU A 139 13.13 -2.37 36.33
CA GLU A 139 13.80 -1.22 35.73
C GLU A 139 13.15 -0.93 34.38
N ILE A 140 12.66 0.29 34.21
CA ILE A 140 11.82 0.69 33.08
C ILE A 140 12.16 2.10 32.59
N PRO A 141 11.93 2.41 31.30
CA PRO A 141 11.91 3.79 30.85
C PRO A 141 10.72 4.53 31.48
N ASP A 142 10.79 5.86 31.48
CA ASP A 142 9.70 6.74 31.89
C ASP A 142 8.47 6.56 30.98
N VAL A 143 7.29 6.45 31.58
CA VAL A 143 6.01 6.46 30.86
C VAL A 143 5.84 7.75 30.03
N TYR A 144 6.37 8.87 30.53
CA TYR A 144 6.32 10.20 29.90
C TYR A 144 7.61 10.54 29.15
N SER A 145 8.40 9.54 28.71
CA SER A 145 9.60 9.77 27.91
C SER A 145 9.30 10.61 26.68
N VAL A 146 10.04 11.71 26.47
CA VAL A 146 9.99 12.51 25.23
C VAL A 146 11.15 12.20 24.28
N ALA A 147 12.19 11.55 24.80
CA ALA A 147 13.36 11.09 24.07
C ALA A 147 13.87 9.78 24.68
N THR A 148 14.42 8.89 23.85
CA THR A 148 15.10 7.66 24.26
C THR A 148 16.38 7.49 23.46
N GLY A 149 17.24 6.59 23.94
CA GLY A 149 18.31 6.04 23.11
C GLY A 149 17.83 4.87 22.26
N VAL A 150 18.78 4.20 21.59
CA VAL A 150 18.50 3.08 20.69
C VAL A 150 17.59 2.01 21.34
N ASN A 151 16.59 1.55 20.60
CA ASN A 151 15.56 0.58 20.99
C ASN A 151 14.70 0.96 22.20
N GLY A 152 14.66 2.24 22.58
CA GLY A 152 13.65 2.75 23.51
C GLY A 152 13.79 2.28 24.96
N LYS A 153 14.91 1.65 25.36
CA LYS A 153 15.05 1.02 26.69
C LYS A 153 15.48 1.97 27.80
N ARG A 154 16.09 3.11 27.45
CA ARG A 154 16.46 4.19 28.38
C ARG A 154 15.89 5.50 27.87
N SER A 155 15.16 6.18 28.72
CA SER A 155 14.71 7.56 28.51
C SER A 155 15.91 8.49 28.47
N MET A 156 15.73 9.68 27.92
CA MET A 156 16.77 10.70 27.81
C MET A 156 16.21 12.05 28.26
N VAL A 157 16.98 12.77 29.08
CA VAL A 157 16.66 14.17 29.41
C VAL A 157 16.96 15.01 28.16
N CYS A 158 15.94 15.67 27.62
CA CYS A 158 16.04 16.41 26.37
C CYS A 158 15.65 17.88 26.58
N ASP A 159 16.44 18.79 25.99
CA ASP A 159 16.01 20.16 25.73
C ASP A 159 15.28 20.18 24.39
N LEU A 160 13.96 20.02 24.42
CA LEU A 160 13.11 19.98 23.22
C LEU A 160 13.31 21.21 22.31
N SER A 161 13.55 22.40 22.89
CA SER A 161 13.77 23.62 22.12
C SER A 161 15.05 23.55 21.27
N SER A 162 16.07 22.83 21.75
CA SER A 162 17.33 22.62 21.01
C SER A 162 17.19 21.67 19.82
N THR A 163 16.10 20.90 19.76
CA THR A 163 15.81 19.96 18.66
C THR A 163 15.05 20.62 17.50
N ASN A 164 14.65 21.88 17.62
CA ASN A 164 13.91 22.59 16.58
C ASN A 164 14.77 22.79 15.33
N PRO A 165 14.31 22.39 14.13
CA PRO A 165 15.00 22.73 12.89
C PRO A 165 14.93 24.24 12.61
N GLU A 166 15.77 24.71 11.69
CA GLU A 166 15.75 26.12 11.29
C GLU A 166 14.35 26.54 10.81
N GLY A 167 13.85 27.64 11.36
CA GLY A 167 12.53 28.20 11.03
C GLY A 167 11.33 27.48 11.67
N TRP A 168 11.53 26.54 12.59
CA TRP A 168 10.43 25.84 13.29
C TRP A 168 9.46 26.79 14.00
N ASP A 169 9.96 27.85 14.64
CA ASP A 169 9.12 28.87 15.30
C ASP A 169 8.18 29.64 14.34
N GLN A 170 8.41 29.53 13.03
CA GLN A 170 7.55 30.11 11.99
C GLN A 170 6.64 29.08 11.32
N ASP A 171 6.87 27.80 11.57
CA ASP A 171 6.01 26.72 11.08
C ASP A 171 4.63 26.82 11.74
N LYS A 172 3.60 26.46 10.97
CA LYS A 172 2.20 26.54 11.40
C LYS A 172 1.44 25.36 10.84
N HIS A 173 0.46 24.91 11.62
CA HIS A 173 -0.51 23.92 11.20
C HIS A 173 -1.10 24.22 9.82
N VAL A 174 -1.21 23.18 9.00
CA VAL A 174 -1.82 23.21 7.67
C VAL A 174 -3.15 22.48 7.73
N LEU A 175 -4.24 23.25 7.70
CA LEU A 175 -5.60 22.75 7.86
C LEU A 175 -6.47 23.18 6.69
N THR A 176 -7.39 22.29 6.31
CA THR A 176 -8.48 22.57 5.36
C THR A 176 -9.52 23.50 5.96
N ASP A 177 -10.42 24.04 5.13
CA ASP A 177 -11.43 24.99 5.58
C ASP A 177 -12.51 24.33 6.46
N ASP A 178 -12.91 23.11 6.09
CA ASP A 178 -13.77 22.20 6.86
C ASP A 178 -13.07 20.84 7.02
N ILE A 179 -13.44 20.07 8.04
CA ILE A 179 -12.85 18.73 8.26
C ILE A 179 -13.20 17.78 7.09
N ALA A 180 -14.41 17.88 6.54
CA ALA A 180 -14.85 17.05 5.42
C ALA A 180 -14.17 17.38 4.08
N ASP A 181 -13.42 18.48 4.01
CA ASP A 181 -12.60 18.88 2.85
C ASP A 181 -11.30 18.07 2.79
N ALA A 182 -11.00 17.28 3.82
CA ALA A 182 -9.84 16.41 3.85
C ALA A 182 -9.84 15.39 2.70
N SER A 183 -8.79 15.45 1.89
CA SER A 183 -8.34 14.41 0.97
C SER A 183 -7.05 13.81 1.53
N ILE A 184 -7.17 12.61 2.08
CA ILE A 184 -6.15 11.96 2.93
C ILE A 184 -5.47 10.83 2.16
N TRP A 185 -4.14 10.89 2.12
CA TRP A 185 -3.26 9.92 1.48
C TRP A 185 -2.47 9.15 2.56
N GLU A 186 -2.76 7.86 2.76
CA GLU A 186 -2.15 7.05 3.81
C GLU A 186 -0.85 6.37 3.36
N ILE A 187 0.26 6.60 4.07
CA ILE A 187 1.58 6.05 3.75
C ILE A 187 2.36 5.66 5.00
N HIS A 188 3.32 4.75 4.86
CA HIS A 188 4.32 4.44 5.87
C HIS A 188 5.66 5.13 5.53
N VAL A 189 6.40 5.62 6.53
CA VAL A 189 7.66 6.39 6.34
C VAL A 189 8.63 5.65 5.44
N LYS A 190 8.78 4.33 5.66
CA LYS A 190 9.69 3.52 4.85
C LYS A 190 9.21 3.38 3.42
N ASP A 191 7.94 3.01 3.23
CA ASP A 191 7.33 2.72 1.93
C ASP A 191 7.48 3.89 0.96
N PHE A 192 7.36 5.12 1.48
CA PHE A 192 7.38 6.37 0.72
C PHE A 192 8.58 6.50 -0.22
N SER A 193 9.75 6.01 0.20
CA SER A 193 11.01 6.24 -0.53
C SER A 193 11.97 5.05 -0.54
N TYR A 194 11.61 3.90 0.04
CA TYR A 194 12.50 2.73 0.06
C TYR A 194 12.93 2.28 -1.35
N SER A 195 12.02 2.36 -2.32
CA SER A 195 12.34 2.06 -3.71
C SER A 195 13.37 3.03 -4.29
N GLU A 196 14.36 2.51 -5.02
CA GLU A 196 15.33 3.33 -5.74
C GLU A 196 14.70 4.26 -6.77
N SER A 197 13.54 3.83 -7.32
CA SER A 197 12.80 4.59 -8.31
C SER A 197 12.24 5.91 -7.76
N SER A 198 12.23 6.09 -6.43
CA SER A 198 11.86 7.35 -5.78
C SER A 198 12.80 8.52 -6.11
N GLY A 199 14.04 8.26 -6.51
CA GLY A 199 15.05 9.30 -6.71
C GLY A 199 15.63 9.89 -5.41
N VAL A 200 15.13 9.48 -4.23
CA VAL A 200 15.69 9.87 -2.93
C VAL A 200 17.09 9.28 -2.77
N SER A 201 17.99 10.03 -2.13
CA SER A 201 19.35 9.60 -1.86
C SER A 201 19.39 8.33 -0.99
N ALA A 202 20.31 7.41 -1.29
CA ALA A 202 20.40 6.13 -0.58
C ALA A 202 20.50 6.28 0.96
N LYS A 203 21.09 7.39 1.44
CA LYS A 203 21.21 7.69 2.87
C LYS A 203 19.85 7.91 3.56
N ASN A 204 18.90 8.52 2.85
CA ASN A 204 17.64 8.96 3.44
C ASN A 204 16.45 8.09 2.99
N ARG A 205 16.63 7.13 2.07
CA ARG A 205 15.56 6.22 1.65
C ARG A 205 14.98 5.50 2.86
N GLY A 206 13.66 5.60 3.00
CA GLY A 206 12.89 5.03 4.08
C GLY A 206 13.07 5.70 5.46
N LYS A 207 13.60 6.93 5.49
CA LYS A 207 13.84 7.74 6.70
C LYS A 207 12.96 8.99 6.71
N TYR A 208 12.86 9.66 7.86
CA TYR A 208 12.15 10.95 7.96
C TYR A 208 12.69 11.98 6.95
N LEU A 209 14.01 12.03 6.75
CA LEU A 209 14.64 12.98 5.85
C LEU A 209 14.30 12.77 4.37
N ALA A 210 13.75 11.62 3.96
CA ALA A 210 13.26 11.42 2.58
C ALA A 210 12.23 12.48 2.18
N PHE A 211 11.39 12.92 3.12
CA PHE A 211 10.37 13.94 2.89
C PHE A 211 10.96 15.35 2.69
N THR A 212 12.24 15.54 3.03
CA THR A 212 12.93 16.82 2.89
C THR A 212 13.65 16.95 1.54
N GLU A 213 13.83 15.85 0.80
CA GLU A 213 14.47 15.85 -0.51
C GLU A 213 13.50 16.30 -1.60
N LEU A 214 13.50 17.61 -1.87
CA LEU A 214 12.74 18.23 -2.96
C LEU A 214 13.49 18.10 -4.30
N GLY A 215 12.74 18.14 -5.40
CA GLY A 215 13.25 17.98 -6.75
C GLY A 215 13.56 16.53 -7.15
N THR A 216 13.10 15.57 -6.36
CA THR A 216 13.22 14.14 -6.66
C THR A 216 12.39 13.78 -7.89
N THR A 217 12.92 12.87 -8.71
CA THR A 217 12.26 12.43 -9.93
C THR A 217 12.42 10.94 -10.14
N LEU A 218 11.47 10.36 -10.88
CA LEU A 218 11.45 8.94 -11.20
C LEU A 218 12.79 8.49 -11.79
N ASN A 219 13.44 7.55 -11.12
CA ASN A 219 14.75 6.99 -11.50
C ASN A 219 15.84 8.07 -11.71
N ASN A 220 15.72 9.25 -11.10
CA ASN A 220 16.60 10.42 -11.30
C ASN A 220 16.71 10.89 -12.76
N LEU A 221 15.67 10.66 -13.58
CA LEU A 221 15.66 11.03 -14.99
C LEU A 221 15.22 12.48 -15.24
N GLY A 222 14.77 13.20 -14.21
CA GLY A 222 14.43 14.63 -14.29
C GLY A 222 13.08 14.93 -14.97
N SER A 223 12.26 13.92 -15.27
CA SER A 223 11.00 14.07 -15.99
C SER A 223 9.78 14.09 -15.06
N ILE A 224 9.52 13.01 -14.35
CA ILE A 224 8.32 12.81 -13.54
C ILE A 224 8.67 13.05 -12.06
N PRO A 225 8.01 13.99 -11.36
CA PRO A 225 8.27 14.22 -9.94
C PRO A 225 7.84 13.01 -9.10
N THR A 226 8.53 12.81 -7.99
CA THR A 226 8.25 11.78 -6.98
C THR A 226 8.13 12.44 -5.61
N CYS A 227 7.82 11.64 -4.58
CA CYS A 227 7.76 12.07 -3.17
C CYS A 227 6.93 13.37 -2.97
N VAL A 228 7.45 14.36 -2.24
CA VAL A 228 6.67 15.55 -1.85
C VAL A 228 6.23 16.39 -3.06
N ASP A 229 7.06 16.49 -4.10
CA ASP A 229 6.68 17.23 -5.31
C ASP A 229 5.57 16.53 -6.09
N TYR A 230 5.54 15.20 -6.07
CA TYR A 230 4.42 14.43 -6.60
C TYR A 230 3.13 14.69 -5.83
N LEU A 231 3.17 14.69 -4.49
CA LEU A 231 1.96 14.91 -3.66
C LEU A 231 1.34 16.29 -3.89
N LYS A 232 2.17 17.33 -4.07
CA LYS A 232 1.71 18.68 -4.44
C LYS A 232 0.97 18.69 -5.78
N GLU A 233 1.49 17.96 -6.76
CA GLU A 233 0.88 17.84 -8.08
C GLU A 233 -0.38 16.95 -8.06
N LEU A 234 -0.43 15.95 -7.18
CA LEU A 234 -1.61 15.10 -6.95
C LEU A 234 -2.77 15.94 -6.39
N GLY A 235 -2.49 16.87 -5.48
CA GLY A 235 -3.47 17.83 -4.94
C GLY A 235 -4.21 17.34 -3.69
N ILE A 236 -3.61 16.40 -2.95
CA ILE A 236 -4.10 15.97 -1.63
C ILE A 236 -3.90 17.07 -0.57
N SER A 237 -4.68 17.02 0.51
CA SER A 237 -4.59 17.99 1.60
C SER A 237 -3.80 17.48 2.80
N TYR A 238 -3.88 16.17 3.09
CA TYR A 238 -3.18 15.55 4.20
C TYR A 238 -2.46 14.28 3.78
N VAL A 239 -1.29 14.07 4.38
CA VAL A 239 -0.68 12.73 4.45
C VAL A 239 -1.02 12.16 5.82
N GLN A 240 -1.65 11.00 5.85
CA GLN A 240 -1.71 10.19 7.07
C GLN A 240 -0.48 9.29 7.09
N ILE A 241 0.31 9.37 8.14
CA ILE A 241 1.48 8.50 8.30
C ILE A 241 1.17 7.42 9.33
N ASN A 242 1.39 6.16 8.96
CA ASN A 242 1.38 5.00 9.87
C ASN A 242 2.25 5.26 11.12
N PRO A 243 2.13 4.50 12.23
CA PRO A 243 2.75 4.84 13.50
C PRO A 243 4.21 5.30 13.41
N MET A 244 4.49 6.49 13.94
CA MET A 244 5.83 7.11 13.95
C MET A 244 6.36 7.38 15.37
N TYR A 245 5.72 6.84 16.40
CA TYR A 245 6.37 6.74 17.72
C TYR A 245 7.09 5.40 17.85
N ASP A 246 7.99 5.33 18.82
CA ASP A 246 8.85 4.19 19.15
C ASP A 246 8.06 2.88 19.36
N PHE A 247 8.39 1.86 18.56
CA PHE A 247 7.78 0.52 18.58
C PHE A 247 8.80 -0.62 18.69
N GLY A 248 8.34 -1.82 19.05
CA GLY A 248 9.21 -2.88 19.58
C GLY A 248 9.78 -3.88 18.57
N SER A 249 9.21 -3.97 17.38
CA SER A 249 9.43 -5.07 16.43
C SER A 249 10.64 -4.90 15.51
N VAL A 250 11.18 -3.69 15.38
CA VAL A 250 12.38 -3.38 14.59
C VAL A 250 13.54 -3.11 15.55
N ASP A 251 14.64 -3.84 15.40
CA ASP A 251 15.87 -3.53 16.12
C ASP A 251 16.56 -2.35 15.44
N GLU A 252 16.50 -1.17 16.07
CA GLU A 252 17.11 0.08 15.59
C GLU A 252 18.65 0.00 15.49
N ALA A 253 19.29 -0.95 16.21
CA ALA A 253 20.71 -1.25 16.08
C ALA A 253 21.02 -2.34 15.04
N GLY A 254 19.96 -2.90 14.43
CA GLY A 254 20.02 -4.00 13.49
C GLY A 254 20.16 -3.52 12.04
N SER A 255 19.70 -4.38 11.13
CA SER A 255 19.76 -4.13 9.71
C SER A 255 18.66 -3.17 9.27
N ASP A 256 18.97 -2.29 8.31
CA ASP A 256 18.03 -1.30 7.79
C ASP A 256 17.04 -1.88 6.76
N ASP A 257 17.06 -3.20 6.52
CA ASP A 257 16.06 -3.91 5.69
C ASP A 257 14.83 -4.35 6.50
N GLN A 258 14.95 -4.38 7.85
CA GLN A 258 13.87 -4.74 8.75
C GLN A 258 12.62 -3.90 8.50
N PHE A 259 11.45 -4.53 8.61
CA PHE A 259 10.20 -3.87 8.33
C PHE A 259 9.14 -4.25 9.36
N ASN A 260 8.45 -3.24 9.87
CA ASN A 260 7.17 -3.38 10.51
C ASN A 260 6.33 -2.13 10.23
N TRP A 261 5.00 -2.23 10.26
CA TRP A 261 4.12 -1.05 10.20
C TRP A 261 4.18 -0.16 11.46
N GLY A 262 4.60 -0.71 12.61
CA GLY A 262 4.77 0.05 13.86
C GLY A 262 3.58 0.03 14.82
N TYR A 263 2.63 -0.88 14.62
CA TYR A 263 1.45 -1.04 15.49
C TYR A 263 1.75 -1.68 16.85
N ASP A 264 3.02 -1.79 17.24
CA ASP A 264 3.46 -2.38 18.49
C ASP A 264 4.22 -1.39 19.39
N PRO A 265 3.52 -0.40 19.98
CA PRO A 265 4.14 0.72 20.67
C PRO A 265 4.92 0.30 21.92
N MET A 266 6.04 0.97 22.11
CA MET A 266 6.93 0.89 23.28
C MET A 266 6.92 2.19 24.10
N ASN A 267 7.08 3.34 23.44
CA ASN A 267 7.13 4.65 24.09
C ASN A 267 6.30 5.69 23.30
N TYR A 268 5.06 5.96 23.71
CA TYR A 268 4.09 6.75 22.94
C TYR A 268 4.48 8.21 22.62
N ASN A 269 5.39 8.82 23.40
CA ASN A 269 5.78 10.23 23.26
C ASN A 269 7.18 10.41 22.62
N VAL A 270 7.74 9.34 22.06
CA VAL A 270 9.08 9.34 21.47
C VAL A 270 8.97 8.96 20.00
N PRO A 271 9.58 9.69 19.06
CA PRO A 271 9.62 9.29 17.66
C PRO A 271 10.29 7.92 17.46
N GLU A 272 9.86 7.18 16.46
CA GLU A 272 10.49 5.91 16.05
C GLU A 272 11.92 6.16 15.59
N GLY A 273 12.87 5.34 16.07
CA GLY A 273 14.28 5.53 15.78
C GLY A 273 14.75 4.83 14.50
N SER A 274 14.08 3.77 14.04
CA SER A 274 14.45 3.12 12.77
C SER A 274 14.26 4.03 11.55
N TYR A 275 13.43 5.08 11.66
CA TYR A 275 13.29 6.12 10.63
C TYR A 275 14.30 7.27 10.77
N SER A 276 15.10 7.30 11.84
CA SER A 276 16.15 8.30 12.07
C SER A 276 17.46 7.91 11.38
N SER A 277 18.27 8.91 11.00
CA SER A 277 19.63 8.68 10.53
C SER A 277 20.60 8.25 11.65
N ASN A 278 20.24 8.50 12.91
CA ASN A 278 21.00 8.04 14.08
C ASN A 278 20.06 7.72 15.25
N PRO A 279 19.65 6.46 15.44
CA PRO A 279 18.77 6.09 16.55
C PRO A 279 19.43 6.16 17.92
N TYR A 280 20.76 6.23 18.01
CA TYR A 280 21.46 6.29 19.30
C TYR A 280 21.31 7.64 20.01
N ASP A 281 21.10 8.72 19.25
CA ASP A 281 20.90 10.08 19.77
C ASP A 281 19.42 10.48 19.66
N GLY A 282 18.75 10.59 20.81
CA GLY A 282 17.34 10.97 20.89
C GLY A 282 17.03 12.33 20.29
N ASN A 283 17.99 13.26 20.23
CA ASN A 283 17.77 14.57 19.62
C ASN A 283 17.60 14.47 18.09
N VAL A 284 18.28 13.52 17.44
CA VAL A 284 18.28 13.39 15.98
C VAL A 284 16.90 12.96 15.48
N ARG A 285 16.31 11.92 16.09
CA ARG A 285 14.96 11.44 15.70
C ARG A 285 13.87 12.52 15.87
N ILE A 286 13.97 13.33 16.92
CA ILE A 286 13.05 14.46 17.17
C ILE A 286 13.22 15.52 16.10
N ASN A 287 14.46 15.94 15.85
CA ASN A 287 14.76 16.97 14.87
C ASN A 287 14.36 16.55 13.44
N GLU A 288 14.67 15.32 13.03
CA GLU A 288 14.36 14.83 11.68
C GLU A 288 12.85 14.64 11.46
N MET A 289 12.10 14.17 12.46
CA MET A 289 10.64 14.11 12.38
C MET A 289 10.03 15.52 12.23
N LYS A 290 10.52 16.51 12.99
CA LYS A 290 10.12 17.92 12.81
C LYS A 290 10.47 18.44 11.42
N GLN A 291 11.64 18.09 10.87
CA GLN A 291 12.01 18.48 9.50
C GLN A 291 11.07 17.88 8.46
N MET A 292 10.68 16.61 8.59
CA MET A 292 9.70 15.97 7.72
C MET A 292 8.37 16.73 7.74
N ILE A 293 7.84 17.01 8.93
CA ILE A 293 6.58 17.74 9.10
C ILE A 293 6.68 19.14 8.49
N GLN A 294 7.76 19.88 8.79
CA GLN A 294 8.02 21.20 8.23
C GLN A 294 8.10 21.18 6.68
N ALA A 295 8.68 20.14 6.09
CA ALA A 295 8.77 20.00 4.64
C ALA A 295 7.40 19.79 3.99
N LEU A 296 6.54 18.97 4.61
CA LEU A 296 5.14 18.80 4.20
C LEU A 296 4.33 20.09 4.37
N HIS A 297 4.50 20.81 5.48
CA HIS A 297 3.84 22.09 5.69
C HIS A 297 4.24 23.15 4.66
N LYS A 298 5.54 23.24 4.33
CA LYS A 298 6.05 24.10 3.25
C LYS A 298 5.49 23.72 1.87
N ALA A 299 5.11 22.45 1.68
CA ALA A 299 4.42 21.97 0.50
C ALA A 299 2.91 22.27 0.50
N GLY A 300 2.35 22.76 1.61
CA GLY A 300 0.92 23.00 1.79
C GLY A 300 0.13 21.74 2.11
N ILE A 301 0.78 20.74 2.70
CA ILE A 301 0.22 19.43 3.04
C ILE A 301 0.27 19.26 4.56
N GLY A 302 -0.87 18.99 5.18
CA GLY A 302 -0.94 18.69 6.62
C GLY A 302 -0.56 17.25 6.95
N VAL A 303 -0.18 17.00 8.20
CA VAL A 303 0.24 15.68 8.69
C VAL A 303 -0.76 15.12 9.70
N ILE A 304 -1.32 13.96 9.38
CA ILE A 304 -2.16 13.17 10.29
C ILE A 304 -1.33 12.03 10.84
N MET A 305 -1.24 11.91 12.16
CA MET A 305 -0.49 10.84 12.82
C MET A 305 -1.42 9.68 13.16
N ASP A 306 -1.05 8.46 12.76
CA ASP A 306 -1.66 7.23 13.26
C ASP A 306 -1.17 6.93 14.68
N VAL A 307 -2.11 6.70 15.61
CA VAL A 307 -1.83 6.51 17.04
C VAL A 307 -2.53 5.30 17.64
N VAL A 308 -1.77 4.49 18.39
CA VAL A 308 -2.11 3.14 18.88
C VAL A 308 -2.16 3.13 20.41
N TYR A 309 -3.01 3.98 20.99
CA TYR A 309 -3.18 3.99 22.44
C TYR A 309 -3.95 2.77 22.96
N ASN A 310 -4.52 1.93 22.10
CA ASN A 310 -5.43 0.85 22.51
C ASN A 310 -4.72 -0.38 23.11
N HIS A 311 -3.42 -0.58 22.82
CA HIS A 311 -2.59 -1.64 23.36
C HIS A 311 -1.10 -1.26 23.34
N MET A 312 -0.25 -2.08 23.96
CA MET A 312 1.21 -2.01 23.84
C MET A 312 1.81 -3.29 23.26
N TYR A 313 3.05 -3.24 22.77
CA TYR A 313 3.75 -4.38 22.16
C TYR A 313 3.66 -5.69 22.96
N ASN A 314 3.78 -5.58 24.28
CA ASN A 314 3.66 -6.71 25.20
C ASN A 314 3.14 -6.22 26.56
N THR A 315 3.21 -7.08 27.58
CA THR A 315 2.72 -6.77 28.94
C THR A 315 3.84 -6.48 29.95
N ASP A 316 5.11 -6.55 29.54
CA ASP A 316 6.28 -6.14 30.33
C ASP A 316 6.72 -4.73 29.89
N THR A 317 5.90 -3.74 30.23
CA THR A 317 5.98 -2.36 29.76
C THR A 317 6.34 -1.37 30.88
N SER A 318 6.65 -0.12 30.52
CA SER A 318 6.82 0.97 31.49
C SER A 318 5.57 1.18 32.34
N PHE A 319 4.38 1.10 31.75
CA PHE A 319 3.12 1.18 32.48
C PHE A 319 2.95 0.06 33.51
N GLN A 320 3.15 -1.21 33.11
CA GLN A 320 3.01 -2.35 34.02
C GLN A 320 4.09 -2.36 35.09
N GLY A 321 5.32 -1.93 34.76
CA GLY A 321 6.41 -1.81 35.72
C GLY A 321 6.22 -0.67 36.72
N THR A 322 5.51 0.40 36.34
CA THR A 322 5.25 1.56 37.22
C THR A 322 4.09 1.30 38.18
N VAL A 323 2.92 0.89 37.65
CA VAL A 323 1.71 0.62 38.44
C VAL A 323 1.09 -0.70 37.98
N PRO A 324 1.51 -1.83 38.56
CA PRO A 324 1.10 -3.14 38.05
C PRO A 324 -0.42 -3.35 38.11
N ASP A 325 -0.98 -3.80 36.98
CA ASP A 325 -2.40 -4.08 36.70
C ASP A 325 -3.34 -2.85 36.64
N TYR A 326 -2.82 -1.62 36.63
CA TYR A 326 -3.63 -0.39 36.57
C TYR A 326 -3.92 0.10 35.14
N TYR A 327 -2.96 0.11 34.23
CA TYR A 327 -3.14 0.75 32.91
C TYR A 327 -3.89 -0.11 31.88
N TYR A 328 -4.26 -1.33 32.26
CA TYR A 328 -4.81 -2.33 31.38
C TYR A 328 -6.11 -2.91 31.92
N ARG A 329 -6.96 -3.36 31.00
CA ARG A 329 -8.18 -4.10 31.30
C ARG A 329 -7.86 -5.56 31.62
N LYS A 330 -8.52 -6.08 32.65
CA LYS A 330 -8.35 -7.45 33.15
C LYS A 330 -9.70 -8.16 33.27
N ASN A 331 -9.71 -9.44 32.90
CA ASN A 331 -10.83 -10.32 33.18
C ASN A 331 -10.91 -10.64 34.67
N ALA A 332 -12.06 -11.15 35.12
CA ALA A 332 -12.29 -11.50 36.53
C ALA A 332 -11.31 -12.55 37.07
N ASP A 333 -10.80 -13.43 36.20
CA ASP A 333 -9.81 -14.46 36.53
C ASP A 333 -8.35 -13.95 36.57
N GLY A 334 -8.12 -12.68 36.20
CA GLY A 334 -6.79 -12.05 36.16
C GLY A 334 -6.03 -12.17 34.86
N THR A 335 -6.61 -12.82 33.84
CA THR A 335 -6.08 -12.77 32.47
C THR A 335 -6.28 -11.37 31.86
N TRP A 336 -5.46 -11.02 30.88
CA TRP A 336 -5.58 -9.77 30.14
C TRP A 336 -6.84 -9.77 29.28
N SER A 337 -7.53 -8.63 29.22
CA SER A 337 -8.46 -8.40 28.13
C SER A 337 -7.68 -8.35 26.82
N ASN A 338 -8.29 -8.80 25.73
CA ASN A 338 -7.62 -8.93 24.43
C ASN A 338 -8.60 -8.62 23.28
N GLY A 339 -9.34 -7.53 23.42
CA GLY A 339 -10.19 -7.01 22.36
C GLY A 339 -9.37 -6.59 21.14
N SER A 340 -8.14 -6.08 21.35
CA SER A 340 -7.20 -5.72 20.28
C SER A 340 -6.75 -6.91 19.43
N GLY A 341 -6.71 -8.11 20.01
CA GLY A 341 -6.04 -9.27 19.41
C GLY A 341 -4.52 -9.29 19.61
N CYS A 342 -3.94 -8.24 20.20
CA CYS A 342 -2.49 -8.04 20.38
C CYS A 342 -1.99 -8.40 21.79
N GLY A 343 -2.81 -9.07 22.60
CA GLY A 343 -2.46 -9.65 23.90
C GLY A 343 -2.80 -8.79 25.12
N ASN A 344 -3.17 -7.53 24.93
CA ASN A 344 -3.59 -6.60 25.99
C ASN A 344 -4.50 -5.49 25.45
N ASP A 345 -5.35 -4.95 26.32
CA ASP A 345 -6.11 -3.72 26.07
C ASP A 345 -5.81 -2.71 27.17
N THR A 346 -5.51 -1.47 26.80
CA THR A 346 -5.34 -0.37 27.76
C THR A 346 -6.70 0.12 28.26
N ALA A 347 -6.71 0.76 29.44
CA ALA A 347 -7.94 1.18 30.13
C ALA A 347 -8.11 2.71 30.10
N SER A 348 -8.56 3.26 28.96
CA SER A 348 -8.76 4.72 28.77
C SER A 348 -9.74 5.34 29.76
N GLU A 349 -10.63 4.53 30.33
CA GLU A 349 -11.62 4.93 31.32
C GLU A 349 -11.05 5.18 32.73
N ARG A 350 -9.76 4.89 32.98
CA ARG A 350 -9.07 5.13 34.25
C ARG A 350 -8.36 6.47 34.25
N ALA A 351 -8.43 7.20 35.37
CA ALA A 351 -8.09 8.63 35.41
C ALA A 351 -6.69 8.94 34.87
N MET A 352 -5.67 8.17 35.25
CA MET A 352 -4.30 8.46 34.86
C MET A 352 -3.97 8.02 33.43
N TYR A 353 -4.68 7.05 32.86
CA TYR A 353 -4.50 6.70 31.45
C TYR A 353 -5.29 7.65 30.54
N HIS A 354 -6.49 8.06 30.95
CA HIS A 354 -7.24 9.17 30.35
C HIS A 354 -6.36 10.42 30.25
N ASN A 355 -5.79 10.86 31.37
CA ASN A 355 -4.90 12.02 31.43
C ASN A 355 -3.66 11.85 30.54
N PHE A 356 -3.06 10.66 30.55
CA PHE A 356 -1.92 10.35 29.69
C PHE A 356 -2.26 10.54 28.21
N MET A 357 -3.35 9.93 27.72
CA MET A 357 -3.76 10.03 26.32
C MET A 357 -4.02 11.48 25.90
N VAL A 358 -4.76 12.25 26.71
CA VAL A 358 -5.05 13.66 26.44
C VAL A 358 -3.77 14.50 26.38
N GLN A 359 -2.83 14.28 27.31
CA GLN A 359 -1.56 15.00 27.35
C GLN A 359 -0.63 14.60 26.21
N SER A 360 -0.57 13.31 25.88
CA SER A 360 0.25 12.76 24.79
C SER A 360 -0.18 13.33 23.43
N VAL A 361 -1.49 13.31 23.13
CA VAL A 361 -2.03 13.92 21.90
C VAL A 361 -1.76 15.42 21.85
N ASN A 362 -1.93 16.14 22.97
CA ASN A 362 -1.59 17.56 23.03
C ASN A 362 -0.10 17.81 22.81
N TYR A 363 0.79 16.97 23.35
CA TYR A 363 2.23 17.05 23.13
C TYR A 363 2.56 16.89 21.65
N TRP A 364 2.06 15.87 20.96
CA TRP A 364 2.27 15.70 19.52
C TRP A 364 1.75 16.88 18.70
N ALA A 365 0.57 17.41 19.03
CA ALA A 365 0.00 18.57 18.34
C ALA A 365 0.80 19.86 18.57
N THR A 366 1.35 20.07 19.76
CA THR A 366 2.02 21.34 20.12
C THR A 366 3.53 21.34 19.88
N GLU A 367 4.22 20.22 20.14
CA GLU A 367 5.68 20.10 19.99
C GLU A 367 6.08 19.80 18.54
N TYR A 368 5.29 18.97 17.84
CA TYR A 368 5.57 18.52 16.48
C TYR A 368 4.64 19.16 15.44
N HIS A 369 3.69 20.00 15.84
CA HIS A 369 2.72 20.64 14.95
C HIS A 369 1.87 19.64 14.14
N ILE A 370 1.57 18.45 14.68
CA ILE A 370 0.68 17.48 14.04
C ILE A 370 -0.72 18.08 13.81
N ASP A 371 -1.27 17.92 12.61
CA ASP A 371 -2.51 18.56 12.15
C ASP A 371 -3.77 17.73 12.40
N GLY A 372 -3.62 16.44 12.68
CA GLY A 372 -4.74 15.55 12.97
C GLY A 372 -4.30 14.16 13.44
N PHE A 373 -5.26 13.33 13.85
CA PHE A 373 -4.98 12.03 14.44
C PHE A 373 -5.92 10.94 13.93
N ARG A 374 -5.34 9.81 13.50
CA ARG A 374 -6.05 8.55 13.23
C ARG A 374 -5.83 7.61 14.42
N PHE A 375 -6.91 7.29 15.14
CA PHE A 375 -6.85 6.39 16.29
C PHE A 375 -7.06 4.94 15.84
N ASP A 376 -6.00 4.15 15.99
CA ASP A 376 -6.03 2.71 15.81
C ASP A 376 -6.99 2.06 16.79
N LEU A 377 -7.81 1.12 16.27
CA LEU A 377 -8.83 0.41 17.03
C LEU A 377 -9.60 1.32 18.02
N MET A 378 -9.99 2.52 17.56
CA MET A 378 -10.61 3.56 18.39
C MET A 378 -11.83 3.06 19.19
N GLY A 379 -12.52 2.02 18.71
CA GLY A 379 -13.58 1.32 19.44
C GLY A 379 -13.17 0.71 20.78
N LEU A 380 -11.87 0.58 21.08
CA LEU A 380 -11.32 0.17 22.38
C LEU A 380 -11.11 1.34 23.35
N HIS A 381 -11.32 2.58 22.92
CA HIS A 381 -11.33 3.74 23.79
C HIS A 381 -12.74 4.11 24.21
N ASP A 382 -12.86 4.73 25.38
CA ASP A 382 -14.14 5.25 25.85
C ASP A 382 -14.44 6.64 25.23
N VAL A 383 -15.73 6.94 25.11
CA VAL A 383 -16.26 8.17 24.52
C VAL A 383 -15.78 9.42 25.27
N LYS A 384 -15.65 9.35 26.61
CA LYS A 384 -15.25 10.50 27.43
C LYS A 384 -13.82 10.91 27.12
N THR A 385 -12.91 9.95 27.02
CA THR A 385 -11.51 10.20 26.62
C THR A 385 -11.43 10.79 25.21
N MET A 386 -12.14 10.23 24.23
CA MET A 386 -12.11 10.77 22.87
C MET A 386 -12.67 12.19 22.77
N ASN A 387 -13.73 12.51 23.52
CA ASN A 387 -14.29 13.87 23.59
C ASN A 387 -13.35 14.85 24.32
N ALA A 388 -12.63 14.40 25.34
CA ALA A 388 -11.62 15.21 26.03
C ALA A 388 -10.43 15.53 25.12
N ILE A 389 -9.99 14.56 24.30
CA ILE A 389 -8.98 14.77 23.25
C ILE A 389 -9.46 15.82 22.25
N ARG A 390 -10.68 15.66 21.71
CA ARG A 390 -11.27 16.63 20.78
C ARG A 390 -11.31 18.05 21.37
N SER A 391 -11.78 18.17 22.60
CA SER A 391 -11.86 19.44 23.34
C SER A 391 -10.49 20.05 23.61
N THR A 392 -9.45 19.22 23.75
CA THR A 392 -8.07 19.68 23.96
C THR A 392 -7.49 20.23 22.67
N LEU A 393 -7.66 19.52 21.55
CA LEU A 393 -7.22 19.97 20.23
C LEU A 393 -7.97 21.23 19.75
N ASP A 394 -9.22 21.43 20.17
CA ASP A 394 -9.97 22.66 19.88
C ASP A 394 -9.32 23.94 20.44
N LYS A 395 -8.44 23.80 21.45
CA LYS A 395 -7.64 24.94 21.97
C LYS A 395 -6.57 25.39 20.97
N ILE A 396 -6.17 24.51 20.05
CA ILE A 396 -5.25 24.79 18.95
C ILE A 396 -6.07 25.18 17.71
N SER A 397 -6.97 24.29 17.26
CA SER A 397 -7.88 24.53 16.15
C SER A 397 -9.06 23.57 16.16
N THR A 398 -10.24 24.08 15.83
CA THR A 398 -11.47 23.29 15.67
C THR A 398 -11.52 22.48 14.37
N LYS A 399 -10.53 22.69 13.47
CA LYS A 399 -10.49 22.12 12.12
C LYS A 399 -9.56 20.91 11.97
N MET A 400 -8.84 20.52 13.03
CA MET A 400 -7.97 19.35 13.00
C MET A 400 -8.80 18.07 12.85
N PRO A 401 -8.60 17.22 11.83
CA PRO A 401 -9.32 15.96 11.74
C PRO A 401 -8.93 15.00 12.87
N VAL A 402 -9.93 14.39 13.50
CA VAL A 402 -9.77 13.29 14.45
C VAL A 402 -10.73 12.20 14.05
N TYR A 403 -10.20 11.01 13.79
CA TYR A 403 -11.03 9.86 13.42
C TYR A 403 -10.32 8.56 13.77
N GLY A 404 -10.99 7.43 13.59
CA GLY A 404 -10.37 6.14 13.81
C GLY A 404 -11.25 4.96 13.49
N GLU A 405 -10.80 3.81 13.92
CA GLU A 405 -11.45 2.52 13.72
C GLU A 405 -12.48 2.24 14.81
N GLY A 406 -13.71 2.73 14.61
CA GLY A 406 -14.82 2.54 15.55
C GLY A 406 -15.42 1.13 15.59
N TRP A 407 -14.62 0.09 15.50
CA TRP A 407 -15.10 -1.30 15.51
C TRP A 407 -15.74 -1.65 16.85
N ALA A 408 -16.81 -2.44 16.83
CA ALA A 408 -17.39 -2.99 18.06
C ALA A 408 -16.56 -4.19 18.53
N MET A 409 -15.60 -3.95 19.41
CA MET A 409 -14.64 -4.96 19.87
C MET A 409 -15.04 -5.55 21.22
N THR A 410 -14.72 -6.82 21.43
CA THR A 410 -15.02 -7.52 22.69
C THR A 410 -13.88 -7.30 23.68
N THR A 411 -14.01 -6.27 24.52
CA THR A 411 -13.05 -5.93 25.59
C THR A 411 -13.74 -5.93 26.96
N LYS A 412 -13.00 -6.23 28.03
CA LYS A 412 -13.50 -6.13 29.41
C LYS A 412 -13.27 -4.71 29.96
N ASN A 413 -14.03 -3.74 29.48
CA ASN A 413 -14.00 -2.39 30.04
C ASN A 413 -14.56 -2.36 31.47
N ASP A 414 -14.18 -1.33 32.24
CA ASP A 414 -14.77 -1.07 33.56
C ASP A 414 -16.25 -0.64 33.40
N LEU A 415 -17.10 -0.91 34.39
CA LEU A 415 -18.55 -0.62 34.32
C LEU A 415 -18.82 0.87 34.41
N THR A 416 -18.04 1.57 35.22
CA THR A 416 -18.03 3.03 35.34
C THR A 416 -16.62 3.57 35.15
N ASP A 417 -16.52 4.81 34.71
CA ASP A 417 -15.25 5.54 34.67
C ASP A 417 -14.85 6.04 36.06
N TYR A 418 -13.74 6.77 36.12
CA TYR A 418 -13.20 7.37 37.36
C TYR A 418 -14.11 8.42 38.02
N ASP A 419 -15.13 8.93 37.35
CA ASP A 419 -16.15 9.85 37.93
C ASP A 419 -17.44 9.10 38.34
N GLY A 420 -17.50 7.79 38.13
CA GLY A 420 -18.67 6.97 38.43
C GLY A 420 -19.75 6.98 37.33
N GLU A 421 -19.45 7.51 36.15
CA GLU A 421 -20.36 7.48 35.00
C GLU A 421 -20.21 6.18 34.21
N THR A 422 -21.28 5.67 33.61
CA THR A 422 -21.22 4.42 32.83
C THR A 422 -20.27 4.56 31.64
N VAL A 423 -19.30 3.65 31.52
CA VAL A 423 -18.36 3.63 30.40
C VAL A 423 -19.12 3.28 29.11
N GLN A 424 -18.89 4.10 28.09
CA GLN A 424 -19.34 3.82 26.74
C GLN A 424 -18.15 3.80 25.79
N MET A 425 -18.00 2.73 25.03
CA MET A 425 -16.94 2.56 24.04
C MET A 425 -17.19 3.41 22.79
N ALA A 426 -16.14 3.99 22.21
CA ALA A 426 -16.15 4.89 21.05
C ALA A 426 -16.27 4.14 19.71
N SER A 427 -17.25 3.25 19.60
CA SER A 427 -17.56 2.52 18.37
C SER A 427 -18.54 3.27 17.47
N GLN A 428 -18.75 2.79 16.24
CA GLN A 428 -19.77 3.27 15.30
C GLN A 428 -21.20 3.26 15.90
N GLY A 429 -21.47 2.41 16.90
CA GLY A 429 -22.74 2.39 17.64
C GLY A 429 -22.92 3.57 18.60
N SER A 430 -21.85 4.30 18.89
CA SER A 430 -21.78 5.37 19.89
C SER A 430 -21.58 6.78 19.29
N THR A 431 -21.59 6.92 17.96
CA THR A 431 -21.34 8.19 17.24
C THR A 431 -22.17 9.38 17.70
N LYS A 432 -23.40 9.13 18.18
CA LYS A 432 -24.29 10.16 18.73
C LYS A 432 -23.76 10.82 20.02
N ASN A 433 -22.89 10.13 20.75
CA ASN A 433 -22.34 10.55 22.05
C ASN A 433 -20.90 11.07 21.91
N LEU A 434 -20.28 10.86 20.75
CA LEU A 434 -19.02 11.50 20.38
C LEU A 434 -19.29 12.91 19.85
N ASP A 435 -18.31 13.79 19.98
CA ASP A 435 -18.32 15.08 19.28
C ASP A 435 -18.53 14.83 17.77
N SER A 436 -19.30 15.71 17.12
CA SER A 436 -19.59 15.63 15.69
C SER A 436 -18.36 15.72 14.78
N ARG A 437 -17.18 16.02 15.34
CA ARG A 437 -15.89 16.11 14.64
C ARG A 437 -14.92 14.99 15.02
N VAL A 438 -15.42 13.92 15.63
CA VAL A 438 -14.69 12.65 15.83
C VAL A 438 -15.27 11.60 14.89
N GLY A 439 -14.48 11.22 13.88
CA GLY A 439 -14.94 10.37 12.78
C GLY A 439 -14.57 8.90 12.85
N MET A 440 -15.20 8.14 11.95
CA MET A 440 -15.11 6.69 11.86
C MET A 440 -14.78 6.29 10.43
N PHE A 441 -13.90 5.31 10.25
CA PHE A 441 -13.80 4.59 8.99
C PHE A 441 -15.16 3.96 8.62
N ASN A 442 -15.61 4.22 7.39
CA ASN A 442 -16.89 3.72 6.86
C ASN A 442 -16.70 2.39 6.13
N ASP A 443 -16.60 1.31 6.90
CA ASP A 443 -16.54 -0.08 6.41
C ASP A 443 -17.75 -0.48 5.56
N GLN A 444 -18.95 0.03 5.87
CA GLN A 444 -20.14 -0.18 5.04
C GLN A 444 -19.95 0.37 3.63
N PHE A 445 -19.40 1.58 3.48
CA PHE A 445 -19.09 2.13 2.16
C PHE A 445 -17.98 1.34 1.47
N ARG A 446 -16.88 1.03 2.17
CA ARG A 446 -15.79 0.20 1.66
C ARG A 446 -16.30 -1.11 1.07
N ASP A 447 -17.08 -1.88 1.84
CA ASP A 447 -17.60 -3.18 1.42
C ASP A 447 -18.68 -3.06 0.35
N GLY A 448 -19.50 -2.00 0.41
CA GLY A 448 -20.47 -1.69 -0.63
C GLY A 448 -19.81 -1.41 -1.98
N VAL A 449 -18.72 -0.65 -1.99
CA VAL A 449 -17.98 -0.25 -3.21
C VAL A 449 -17.06 -1.36 -3.69
N LYS A 450 -16.10 -1.80 -2.85
CA LYS A 450 -15.01 -2.75 -3.18
C LYS A 450 -15.39 -4.22 -2.97
N GLY A 451 -16.37 -4.50 -2.10
CA GLY A 451 -16.70 -5.86 -1.66
C GLY A 451 -15.93 -6.25 -0.40
N SER A 452 -16.52 -7.17 0.37
CA SER A 452 -15.99 -7.63 1.67
C SER A 452 -14.49 -7.91 1.63
N TYR A 453 -13.78 -7.45 2.66
CA TYR A 453 -12.37 -7.76 2.90
C TYR A 453 -12.15 -9.26 3.16
N SER A 454 -13.12 -9.96 3.77
CA SER A 454 -13.02 -11.35 4.23
C SER A 454 -12.73 -12.40 3.16
N SER A 455 -12.74 -12.00 1.88
CA SER A 455 -12.36 -12.84 0.76
C SER A 455 -11.91 -11.96 -0.38
N ILE A 456 -10.71 -12.19 -0.91
CA ILE A 456 -10.22 -11.49 -2.10
C ILE A 456 -11.17 -11.65 -3.31
N GLY A 457 -11.94 -12.73 -3.38
CA GLY A 457 -12.92 -13.00 -4.44
C GLY A 457 -14.27 -12.27 -4.29
N ALA A 458 -14.56 -11.69 -3.12
CA ALA A 458 -15.83 -11.00 -2.88
C ALA A 458 -15.93 -9.73 -3.75
N LYS A 459 -17.12 -9.49 -4.30
CA LYS A 459 -17.40 -8.38 -5.24
C LYS A 459 -18.23 -7.30 -4.56
N GLY A 460 -17.84 -6.04 -4.77
CA GLY A 460 -18.64 -4.86 -4.45
C GLY A 460 -19.36 -4.31 -5.68
N TYR A 461 -19.89 -3.09 -5.53
CA TYR A 461 -20.62 -2.40 -6.58
C TYR A 461 -19.78 -2.27 -7.85
N ILE A 462 -18.50 -1.87 -7.76
CA ILE A 462 -17.65 -1.62 -8.94
C ILE A 462 -17.31 -2.88 -9.75
N GLN A 463 -17.41 -4.07 -9.13
CA GLN A 463 -17.22 -5.36 -9.82
C GLN A 463 -18.54 -5.99 -10.31
N GLY A 464 -19.66 -5.25 -10.24
CA GLY A 464 -20.98 -5.69 -10.72
C GLY A 464 -21.77 -6.53 -9.72
N ASN A 465 -21.49 -6.44 -8.41
CA ASN A 465 -22.38 -7.02 -7.41
C ASN A 465 -23.69 -6.22 -7.38
N LEU A 466 -24.83 -6.92 -7.47
CA LEU A 466 -26.17 -6.32 -7.48
C LEU A 466 -26.85 -6.36 -6.12
N VAL A 467 -26.37 -7.20 -5.19
CA VAL A 467 -27.06 -7.47 -3.92
C VAL A 467 -26.50 -6.57 -2.82
N GLY A 468 -27.30 -5.60 -2.37
CA GLY A 468 -27.00 -4.72 -1.23
C GLY A 468 -26.03 -3.58 -1.52
N SER A 469 -25.04 -3.81 -2.38
CA SER A 469 -23.96 -2.87 -2.73
C SER A 469 -24.43 -1.46 -3.14
N ALA A 470 -25.43 -1.35 -4.02
CA ALA A 470 -25.96 -0.07 -4.48
C ALA A 470 -26.58 0.76 -3.33
N LYS A 471 -27.14 0.09 -2.32
CA LYS A 471 -27.74 0.72 -1.13
C LYS A 471 -26.64 1.32 -0.25
N ASP A 472 -25.56 0.57 -0.05
CA ASP A 472 -24.40 1.00 0.74
C ASP A 472 -23.69 2.19 0.07
N VAL A 473 -23.54 2.16 -1.26
CA VAL A 473 -23.05 3.32 -2.04
C VAL A 473 -23.93 4.55 -1.80
N ARG A 474 -25.28 4.43 -1.86
CA ARG A 474 -26.19 5.58 -1.62
C ARG A 474 -26.13 6.13 -0.19
N TYR A 475 -25.72 5.33 0.79
CA TYR A 475 -25.53 5.81 2.15
C TYR A 475 -24.19 6.52 2.30
N GLY A 476 -23.09 5.91 1.84
CA GLY A 476 -21.76 6.51 1.96
C GLY A 476 -21.57 7.77 1.11
N VAL A 477 -22.24 7.89 -0.04
CA VAL A 477 -22.29 9.16 -0.83
C VAL A 477 -22.78 10.36 0.00
N ARG A 478 -23.59 10.12 1.05
CA ARG A 478 -24.04 11.14 2.00
C ARG A 478 -23.40 10.99 3.37
N ALA A 479 -22.17 10.48 3.42
CA ALA A 479 -21.41 10.28 4.65
C ALA A 479 -22.16 9.50 5.74
N ASN A 480 -23.01 8.53 5.38
CA ASN A 480 -23.90 7.80 6.30
C ASN A 480 -24.76 8.70 7.22
N THR A 481 -25.04 9.96 6.83
CA THR A 481 -25.84 10.91 7.63
C THR A 481 -27.36 10.78 7.40
N ALA A 482 -27.75 9.92 6.45
CA ALA A 482 -29.12 9.72 6.00
C ALA A 482 -29.45 8.23 5.81
N GLY A 483 -30.66 7.83 6.19
CA GLY A 483 -31.20 6.48 5.99
C GLY A 483 -31.41 5.70 7.29
N ALA A 484 -32.62 5.17 7.50
CA ALA A 484 -32.98 4.41 8.71
C ALA A 484 -32.42 2.97 8.74
N SER A 485 -31.80 2.51 7.66
CA SER A 485 -31.35 1.13 7.48
C SER A 485 -29.87 1.02 7.09
N ALA A 486 -29.08 2.05 7.41
CA ALA A 486 -27.62 1.97 7.39
C ALA A 486 -27.12 1.14 8.58
N ASN A 487 -25.95 0.52 8.45
CA ASN A 487 -25.39 -0.33 9.52
C ASN A 487 -24.99 0.51 10.73
N TRP A 488 -24.58 1.75 10.49
CA TRP A 488 -24.32 2.77 11.48
C TRP A 488 -24.72 4.15 10.93
N LYS A 489 -24.75 5.16 11.80
CA LYS A 489 -25.18 6.51 11.43
C LYS A 489 -24.18 7.55 11.90
N ALA A 490 -23.73 8.39 10.97
CA ALA A 490 -23.01 9.62 11.27
C ALA A 490 -24.00 10.75 11.60
N TYR A 491 -23.62 11.61 12.54
CA TYR A 491 -24.36 12.83 12.90
C TYR A 491 -23.74 14.10 12.34
N SER A 492 -22.62 13.97 11.61
CA SER A 492 -22.02 14.99 10.76
C SER A 492 -21.22 14.29 9.66
N PRO A 493 -21.08 14.86 8.45
CA PRO A 493 -20.13 14.37 7.45
C PRO A 493 -18.70 14.26 7.98
N ALA A 494 -18.29 15.13 8.92
CA ALA A 494 -16.98 15.05 9.58
C ALA A 494 -16.79 13.76 10.41
N GLN A 495 -17.89 13.04 10.73
CA GLN A 495 -17.78 11.75 11.41
C GLN A 495 -17.56 10.56 10.47
N CYS A 496 -17.43 10.76 9.16
CA CYS A 496 -17.41 9.68 8.18
C CYS A 496 -16.17 9.78 7.29
N VAL A 497 -15.29 8.80 7.40
CA VAL A 497 -14.12 8.63 6.53
C VAL A 497 -14.48 7.58 5.48
N ASN A 498 -14.71 8.04 4.24
CA ASN A 498 -15.04 7.18 3.11
C ASN A 498 -13.75 6.71 2.44
N TYR A 499 -13.62 5.40 2.32
CA TYR A 499 -12.44 4.73 1.75
C TYR A 499 -12.81 3.42 1.08
N VAL A 500 -11.93 2.94 0.20
CA VAL A 500 -12.05 1.61 -0.40
C VAL A 500 -10.85 0.73 -0.06
N SER A 501 -9.65 1.28 0.12
CA SER A 501 -8.51 0.56 0.69
C SER A 501 -7.69 1.42 1.65
N CYS A 502 -6.92 0.74 2.49
CA CYS A 502 -5.98 1.27 3.48
C CYS A 502 -4.80 0.29 3.58
N HIS A 503 -3.88 0.51 4.52
CA HIS A 503 -2.69 -0.34 4.67
C HIS A 503 -3.03 -1.80 5.01
N ASP A 504 -4.14 -2.02 5.73
CA ASP A 504 -4.75 -3.32 6.02
C ASP A 504 -5.43 -3.98 4.82
N ASN A 505 -5.47 -5.32 4.87
CA ASN A 505 -6.08 -6.16 3.84
C ASN A 505 -5.38 -5.98 2.47
N ASN A 506 -5.99 -6.53 1.42
CA ASN A 506 -5.47 -6.33 0.07
C ASN A 506 -5.68 -4.87 -0.39
N THR A 507 -4.66 -4.35 -1.09
CA THR A 507 -4.76 -3.13 -1.91
C THR A 507 -5.98 -3.21 -2.85
N LEU A 508 -6.50 -2.06 -3.28
CA LEU A 508 -7.60 -2.05 -4.24
C LEU A 508 -7.24 -2.84 -5.51
N TYR A 509 -6.03 -2.68 -6.03
CA TYR A 509 -5.62 -3.33 -7.27
C TYR A 509 -5.55 -4.86 -7.14
N ASP A 510 -4.99 -5.37 -6.05
CA ASP A 510 -4.91 -6.82 -5.80
C ASP A 510 -6.30 -7.43 -5.57
N LYS A 511 -7.15 -6.70 -4.85
CA LYS A 511 -8.56 -7.06 -4.66
C LYS A 511 -9.31 -7.12 -5.99
N LEU A 512 -9.05 -6.19 -6.90
CA LEU A 512 -9.66 -6.18 -8.23
C LEU A 512 -9.19 -7.37 -9.07
N TRP A 513 -7.91 -7.71 -9.03
CA TRP A 513 -7.40 -8.96 -9.63
C TRP A 513 -8.15 -10.17 -9.09
N GLY A 514 -8.11 -10.38 -7.77
CA GLY A 514 -8.69 -11.55 -7.13
C GLY A 514 -10.19 -11.69 -7.32
N SER A 515 -10.94 -10.58 -7.39
CA SER A 515 -12.40 -10.60 -7.55
C SER A 515 -12.88 -10.66 -9.00
N VAL A 516 -12.14 -10.10 -9.96
CA VAL A 516 -12.55 -10.07 -11.38
C VAL A 516 -11.99 -11.25 -12.16
N TYR A 517 -10.70 -11.55 -11.98
CA TYR A 517 -9.98 -12.59 -12.74
C TYR A 517 -9.54 -13.78 -11.90
N GLY A 518 -9.60 -13.66 -10.57
CA GLY A 518 -9.02 -14.64 -9.64
C GLY A 518 -7.59 -14.27 -9.26
N LYS A 519 -7.00 -15.05 -8.35
CA LYS A 519 -5.60 -14.86 -7.96
C LYS A 519 -4.68 -15.05 -9.17
N THR A 520 -3.64 -14.23 -9.26
CA THR A 520 -2.62 -14.25 -10.32
C THR A 520 -1.24 -14.44 -9.70
N SER A 521 -0.27 -14.93 -10.49
CA SER A 521 1.15 -14.95 -10.11
C SER A 521 1.86 -13.63 -10.38
N ASP A 522 1.21 -12.72 -11.11
CA ASP A 522 1.73 -11.39 -11.44
C ASP A 522 0.62 -10.37 -11.19
N TYR A 523 0.52 -9.93 -9.92
CA TYR A 523 -0.44 -8.89 -9.54
C TYR A 523 0.01 -7.51 -10.02
N ARG A 524 1.32 -7.29 -10.15
CA ARG A 524 1.89 -6.02 -10.59
C ARG A 524 1.64 -5.77 -12.07
N ALA A 525 1.34 -6.76 -12.91
CA ALA A 525 0.96 -6.54 -14.31
C ALA A 525 -0.15 -5.48 -14.46
N ARG A 526 0.04 -4.54 -15.39
CA ARG A 526 -1.02 -3.57 -15.75
C ARG A 526 -2.17 -4.29 -16.44
N ASN A 527 -3.39 -4.03 -16.00
CA ASN A 527 -4.61 -4.50 -16.62
C ASN A 527 -5.58 -3.33 -16.88
N ASN A 528 -5.76 -2.95 -18.15
CA ASN A 528 -6.59 -1.81 -18.54
C ASN A 528 -8.05 -1.90 -18.04
N ASN A 529 -8.60 -3.11 -17.89
CA ASN A 529 -9.94 -3.28 -17.34
C ASN A 529 -9.97 -2.95 -15.84
N LEU A 530 -8.98 -3.41 -15.07
CA LEU A 530 -8.87 -3.10 -13.64
C LEU A 530 -8.57 -1.63 -13.38
N ILE A 531 -7.76 -1.00 -14.23
CA ILE A 531 -7.53 0.45 -14.20
C ILE A 531 -8.85 1.22 -14.38
N ARG A 532 -9.69 0.82 -15.34
CA ARG A 532 -11.03 1.43 -15.53
C ARG A 532 -11.94 1.24 -14.30
N ILE A 533 -11.91 0.06 -13.68
CA ILE A 533 -12.70 -0.22 -12.46
C ILE A 533 -12.17 0.60 -11.27
N ASN A 534 -10.86 0.82 -11.19
CA ASN A 534 -10.25 1.67 -10.17
C ASN A 534 -10.69 3.15 -10.35
N LYS A 535 -10.69 3.69 -11.58
CA LYS A 535 -11.29 5.02 -11.87
C LYS A 535 -12.75 5.13 -11.42
N PHE A 536 -13.52 4.05 -11.57
CA PHE A 536 -14.90 4.00 -11.10
C PHE A 536 -14.98 4.07 -9.57
N ALA A 537 -14.10 3.37 -8.84
CA ALA A 537 -14.01 3.49 -7.37
C ALA A 537 -13.72 4.92 -6.94
N GLU A 538 -12.73 5.57 -7.57
CA GLU A 538 -12.34 6.95 -7.28
C GLU A 538 -13.47 7.94 -7.55
N THR A 539 -14.22 7.74 -8.65
CA THR A 539 -15.38 8.59 -8.94
C THR A 539 -16.40 8.56 -7.80
N ILE A 540 -16.66 7.36 -7.24
CA ILE A 540 -17.57 7.20 -6.10
C ILE A 540 -16.97 7.87 -4.85
N GLY A 541 -15.68 7.64 -4.57
CA GLY A 541 -14.97 8.21 -3.43
C GLY A 541 -14.98 9.75 -3.43
N ALA A 542 -14.50 10.37 -4.51
CA ALA A 542 -14.33 11.82 -4.60
C ALA A 542 -15.64 12.61 -4.65
N THR A 543 -16.73 12.00 -5.14
CA THR A 543 -18.07 12.62 -5.20
C THR A 543 -18.94 12.32 -3.96
N SER A 544 -18.40 11.63 -2.97
CA SER A 544 -19.09 11.37 -1.70
C SER A 544 -18.85 12.48 -0.68
N GLN A 545 -19.85 12.81 0.15
CA GLN A 545 -19.66 13.67 1.32
C GLN A 545 -18.78 12.98 2.37
N GLY A 546 -18.24 13.76 3.31
CA GLY A 546 -17.35 13.28 4.37
C GLY A 546 -15.89 13.27 3.94
N LEU A 547 -14.99 12.80 4.79
CA LEU A 547 -13.55 12.80 4.49
C LEU A 547 -13.26 11.76 3.38
N HIS A 548 -12.46 12.16 2.40
CA HIS A 548 -12.05 11.30 1.30
C HIS A 548 -10.68 10.70 1.62
N PHE A 549 -10.60 9.38 1.73
CA PHE A 549 -9.40 8.66 2.14
C PHE A 549 -9.06 7.58 1.12
N PHE A 550 -7.77 7.44 0.81
CA PHE A 550 -7.27 6.35 -0.01
C PHE A 550 -5.84 5.96 0.39
N LEU A 551 -5.51 4.68 0.18
CA LEU A 551 -4.17 4.17 0.38
C LEU A 551 -3.21 4.81 -0.61
N ALA A 552 -2.03 5.21 -0.16
CA ALA A 552 -0.97 5.67 -1.03
C ALA A 552 -0.67 4.65 -2.13
N GLY A 553 -0.81 5.08 -3.39
CA GLY A 553 -0.58 4.24 -4.55
C GLY A 553 -1.81 3.61 -5.16
N GLU A 554 -2.97 3.76 -4.53
CA GLU A 554 -4.24 3.37 -5.15
C GLU A 554 -4.41 4.04 -6.53
N GLU A 555 -3.96 5.30 -6.65
CA GLU A 555 -3.99 6.12 -7.86
C GLU A 555 -3.03 5.68 -8.96
N MET A 556 -2.13 4.74 -8.67
CA MET A 556 -1.24 4.13 -9.65
C MET A 556 -1.32 2.60 -9.64
N GLY A 557 -2.37 2.03 -9.05
CA GLY A 557 -2.58 0.58 -9.04
C GLY A 557 -1.57 -0.18 -8.19
N ARG A 558 -1.19 0.37 -7.03
CA ARG A 558 -0.28 -0.27 -6.06
C ARG A 558 -0.72 -1.70 -5.77
N SER A 559 0.26 -2.59 -5.80
CA SER A 559 0.14 -4.01 -5.49
C SER A 559 1.12 -4.37 -4.38
N LYS A 560 0.70 -5.32 -3.54
CA LYS A 560 1.55 -6.03 -2.57
C LYS A 560 1.52 -7.53 -2.85
N ASP A 561 1.50 -7.88 -4.14
CA ASP A 561 1.50 -9.26 -4.66
C ASP A 561 0.42 -10.17 -4.07
N GLY A 562 -0.73 -9.58 -3.71
CA GLY A 562 -1.86 -10.28 -3.12
C GLY A 562 -1.69 -10.61 -1.63
N ASP A 563 -0.66 -10.09 -0.97
CA ASP A 563 -0.52 -10.10 0.48
C ASP A 563 -1.68 -9.30 1.10
N GLU A 564 -2.39 -9.96 2.01
CA GLU A 564 -3.54 -9.39 2.72
C GLU A 564 -3.11 -8.76 4.05
N ASN A 565 -1.97 -9.11 4.61
CA ASN A 565 -1.53 -8.58 5.89
C ASN A 565 0.00 -8.47 5.93
N SER A 566 0.48 -7.43 5.26
CA SER A 566 1.90 -7.18 5.00
C SER A 566 2.63 -6.47 6.15
N TYR A 567 2.08 -6.53 7.38
CA TYR A 567 2.59 -5.79 8.53
C TYR A 567 4.06 -6.04 8.84
N ASN A 568 4.56 -7.23 8.56
CA ASN A 568 5.97 -7.61 8.73
C ASN A 568 6.56 -8.25 7.47
N SER A 569 5.87 -8.13 6.34
CA SER A 569 6.42 -8.54 5.05
C SER A 569 7.61 -7.64 4.70
N PRO A 570 8.57 -8.12 3.88
CA PRO A 570 9.75 -7.34 3.53
C PRO A 570 9.41 -5.93 3.02
N ALA A 571 10.31 -4.98 3.26
CA ALA A 571 10.15 -3.62 2.75
C ALA A 571 9.97 -3.59 1.23
N THR A 572 10.57 -4.53 0.48
CA THR A 572 10.39 -4.68 -0.98
C THR A 572 8.98 -5.09 -1.42
N GLU A 573 8.22 -5.75 -0.55
CA GLU A 573 6.81 -6.08 -0.80
C GLU A 573 5.92 -4.86 -0.56
N ASN A 574 6.19 -4.14 0.53
CA ASN A 574 5.41 -2.96 0.94
C ASN A 574 5.77 -1.70 0.15
N MET A 575 7.00 -1.58 -0.35
CA MET A 575 7.52 -0.33 -0.91
C MET A 575 6.63 0.22 -2.02
N PHE A 576 6.68 1.54 -2.14
CA PHE A 576 6.04 2.21 -3.24
C PHE A 576 6.92 2.15 -4.49
N ASP A 577 6.54 1.34 -5.48
CA ASP A 577 7.24 1.32 -6.76
C ASP A 577 6.82 2.53 -7.62
N TRP A 578 7.66 3.57 -7.58
CA TRP A 578 7.42 4.80 -8.32
C TRP A 578 7.36 4.62 -9.85
N ASN A 579 7.82 3.48 -10.40
CA ASN A 579 7.64 3.19 -11.83
C ASN A 579 6.14 3.08 -12.20
N ASP A 580 5.28 2.73 -11.25
CA ASP A 580 3.84 2.64 -11.47
C ASP A 580 3.21 4.01 -11.79
N VAL A 581 3.80 5.13 -11.37
CA VAL A 581 3.36 6.49 -11.77
C VAL A 581 3.34 6.64 -13.28
N SER A 582 4.39 6.15 -13.95
CA SER A 582 4.53 6.27 -15.41
C SER A 582 3.72 5.19 -16.14
N LYS A 583 3.77 3.95 -15.65
CA LYS A 583 3.01 2.81 -16.20
C LYS A 583 1.49 3.00 -16.11
N ASN A 584 1.01 3.63 -15.04
CA ASN A 584 -0.40 3.89 -14.78
C ASN A 584 -0.76 5.38 -14.78
N ALA A 585 -0.06 6.18 -15.59
CA ALA A 585 -0.19 7.63 -15.63
C ALA A 585 -1.61 8.14 -15.94
N ASP A 586 -2.43 7.35 -16.65
CA ASP A 586 -3.82 7.67 -16.93
C ASP A 586 -4.74 7.49 -15.70
N LEU A 587 -4.40 6.58 -14.79
CA LEU A 587 -5.08 6.45 -13.50
C LEU A 587 -4.69 7.61 -12.58
N VAL A 588 -3.40 7.92 -12.47
CA VAL A 588 -2.89 9.06 -11.69
C VAL A 588 -3.55 10.36 -12.13
N SER A 589 -3.65 10.55 -13.44
CA SER A 589 -4.31 11.72 -14.05
C SER A 589 -5.80 11.79 -13.74
N TYR A 590 -6.46 10.63 -13.65
CA TYR A 590 -7.87 10.56 -13.28
C TYR A 590 -8.10 10.99 -11.83
N TYR A 591 -7.28 10.51 -10.88
CA TYR A 591 -7.34 10.93 -9.48
C TYR A 591 -7.10 12.44 -9.34
N LYS A 592 -6.07 13.00 -10.00
CA LYS A 592 -5.84 14.45 -10.04
C LYS A 592 -7.07 15.23 -10.51
N GLY A 593 -7.74 14.73 -11.55
CA GLY A 593 -8.96 15.32 -12.09
C GLY A 593 -10.14 15.26 -11.13
N MET A 594 -10.33 14.12 -10.47
CA MET A 594 -11.41 13.92 -9.49
C MET A 594 -11.20 14.75 -8.21
N LEU A 595 -9.96 14.91 -7.75
CA LEU A 595 -9.60 15.80 -6.65
C LEU A 595 -9.87 17.28 -6.99
N ASP A 596 -9.56 17.72 -8.22
CA ASP A 596 -9.92 19.07 -8.68
C ASP A 596 -11.45 19.27 -8.69
N ILE A 597 -12.21 18.28 -9.19
CA ILE A 597 -13.68 18.33 -9.22
C ILE A 597 -14.25 18.40 -7.80
N ARG A 598 -13.73 17.59 -6.89
CA ARG A 598 -14.13 17.57 -5.48
C ARG A 598 -13.95 18.95 -4.85
N LYS A 599 -12.76 19.55 -5.02
CA LYS A 599 -12.42 20.87 -4.48
C LYS A 599 -13.26 22.01 -5.08
N ALA A 600 -13.73 21.86 -6.31
CA ALA A 600 -14.51 22.86 -7.02
C ALA A 600 -16.01 22.91 -6.61
N PHE A 601 -16.47 22.00 -5.76
CA PHE A 601 -17.89 21.86 -5.42
C PHE A 601 -18.09 21.55 -3.93
N SER A 602 -18.36 22.60 -3.13
CA SER A 602 -18.41 22.51 -1.67
C SER A 602 -19.40 21.49 -1.08
N PRO A 603 -20.49 21.09 -1.76
CA PRO A 603 -21.34 20.02 -1.23
C PRO A 603 -20.64 18.68 -1.00
N PHE A 604 -19.49 18.45 -1.64
CA PHE A 604 -18.66 17.27 -1.39
C PHE A 604 -17.71 17.44 -0.21
N THR A 605 -17.34 18.67 0.16
CA THR A 605 -16.24 18.97 1.08
C THR A 605 -16.67 19.62 2.40
N THR A 606 -17.94 19.98 2.59
CA THR A 606 -18.38 20.59 3.86
C THR A 606 -18.94 19.58 4.87
N ASP A 607 -18.87 19.94 6.15
CA ASP A 607 -19.44 19.18 7.27
C ASP A 607 -20.86 19.64 7.66
N ASP A 608 -21.51 20.49 6.85
CA ASP A 608 -22.92 20.84 7.06
C ASP A 608 -23.83 19.62 6.81
N ILE A 609 -24.33 19.06 7.90
CA ILE A 609 -25.28 17.93 7.89
C ILE A 609 -26.56 18.22 7.08
N ASN A 610 -26.94 19.48 6.90
CA ASN A 610 -28.17 19.83 6.18
C ASN A 610 -28.03 19.62 4.67
N LEU A 611 -26.81 19.59 4.13
CA LEU A 611 -26.58 19.38 2.71
C LEU A 611 -27.06 18.02 2.20
N LYS A 612 -27.24 17.02 3.06
CA LYS A 612 -27.85 15.74 2.68
C LYS A 612 -29.23 15.91 2.04
N ASN A 613 -29.93 17.01 2.33
CA ASN A 613 -31.25 17.34 1.76
C ASN A 613 -31.16 17.90 0.33
N ASN A 614 -29.97 18.34 -0.11
CA ASN A 614 -29.75 18.83 -1.47
C ASN A 614 -29.56 17.69 -2.49
N TYR A 615 -29.35 16.46 -1.99
CA TYR A 615 -29.22 15.26 -2.81
C TYR A 615 -30.61 14.73 -3.18
N LYS A 616 -30.87 14.61 -4.48
CA LYS A 616 -32.00 13.84 -5.01
C LYS A 616 -31.47 12.60 -5.69
N PHE A 617 -31.97 11.43 -5.30
CA PHE A 617 -31.58 10.18 -5.92
C PHE A 617 -32.59 9.75 -6.98
N GLY A 618 -32.09 9.05 -8.00
CA GLY A 618 -32.92 8.37 -8.99
C GLY A 618 -33.71 7.20 -8.42
N GLU A 619 -34.09 6.28 -9.30
CA GLU A 619 -35.04 5.20 -9.05
C GLU A 619 -34.91 4.53 -7.67
N THR A 620 -36.03 4.10 -7.10
CA THR A 620 -36.04 3.30 -5.86
C THR A 620 -35.17 2.06 -6.06
N LEU A 621 -34.15 1.88 -5.21
CA LEU A 621 -33.31 0.70 -5.28
C LEU A 621 -34.12 -0.57 -4.99
N THR A 622 -33.89 -1.59 -5.80
CA THR A 622 -34.30 -2.97 -5.54
C THR A 622 -33.10 -3.76 -5.03
N SER A 623 -33.31 -5.02 -4.66
CA SER A 623 -32.23 -5.94 -4.26
C SER A 623 -31.27 -6.30 -5.41
N SER A 624 -31.51 -5.81 -6.63
CA SER A 624 -30.71 -6.11 -7.81
C SER A 624 -30.41 -4.87 -8.67
N SER A 625 -30.43 -3.67 -8.08
CA SER A 625 -30.20 -2.43 -8.81
C SER A 625 -28.74 -2.29 -9.25
N ASN A 626 -28.55 -2.05 -10.54
CA ASN A 626 -27.26 -1.76 -11.16
C ASN A 626 -26.96 -0.26 -11.32
N ILE A 627 -27.98 0.60 -11.19
CA ILE A 627 -27.86 2.05 -11.36
C ILE A 627 -27.94 2.78 -10.01
N VAL A 628 -26.95 3.62 -9.77
CA VAL A 628 -26.99 4.65 -8.74
C VAL A 628 -26.81 5.99 -9.44
N SER A 629 -27.81 6.87 -9.30
CA SER A 629 -27.74 8.21 -9.85
C SER A 629 -28.29 9.22 -8.85
N TYR A 630 -27.73 10.42 -8.85
CA TYR A 630 -28.19 11.51 -8.02
C TYR A 630 -27.85 12.87 -8.63
N THR A 631 -28.64 13.88 -8.27
CA THR A 631 -28.30 15.29 -8.47
C THR A 631 -28.04 15.94 -7.12
N VAL A 632 -27.13 16.91 -7.11
CA VAL A 632 -26.80 17.72 -5.95
C VAL A 632 -27.01 19.19 -6.31
N SER A 633 -27.82 19.87 -5.51
CA SER A 633 -28.06 21.31 -5.66
C SER A 633 -27.10 22.09 -4.76
N ASN A 634 -26.67 23.26 -5.24
CA ASN A 634 -25.74 24.13 -4.52
C ASN A 634 -26.10 25.61 -4.74
N SER A 635 -25.85 26.41 -3.73
CA SER A 635 -26.06 27.87 -3.75
C SER A 635 -24.81 28.67 -3.40
N THR A 636 -23.66 28.02 -3.19
CA THR A 636 -22.39 28.70 -2.91
C THR A 636 -22.01 29.64 -4.07
N PRO A 637 -21.77 30.94 -3.81
CA PRO A 637 -21.34 31.87 -4.85
C PRO A 637 -20.01 31.46 -5.49
N GLY A 638 -19.92 31.52 -6.82
CA GLY A 638 -18.70 31.18 -7.56
C GLY A 638 -18.55 29.70 -7.90
N GLU A 639 -19.41 28.83 -7.38
CA GLU A 639 -19.44 27.39 -7.68
C GLU A 639 -20.56 27.01 -8.62
N TRP A 640 -20.54 25.77 -9.10
CA TRP A 640 -21.64 25.17 -9.85
C TRP A 640 -22.89 25.07 -8.96
N ASN A 641 -24.08 25.35 -9.53
CA ASN A 641 -25.33 25.28 -8.77
C ASN A 641 -26.02 23.90 -8.86
N LYS A 642 -25.66 23.09 -9.84
CA LYS A 642 -26.24 21.77 -10.06
C LYS A 642 -25.22 20.82 -10.69
N LEU A 643 -25.02 19.68 -10.04
CA LEU A 643 -24.17 18.59 -10.49
C LEU A 643 -24.97 17.28 -10.44
N ALA A 644 -24.72 16.38 -11.38
CA ALA A 644 -25.25 15.03 -11.43
C ALA A 644 -24.11 14.00 -11.47
N VAL A 645 -24.31 12.89 -10.76
CA VAL A 645 -23.44 11.71 -10.86
C VAL A 645 -24.30 10.53 -11.25
N VAL A 646 -23.85 9.77 -12.24
CA VAL A 646 -24.59 8.64 -12.80
C VAL A 646 -23.65 7.44 -12.90
N MET A 647 -24.03 6.33 -12.27
CA MET A 647 -23.21 5.13 -12.14
C MET A 647 -23.94 3.94 -12.74
N ASN A 648 -23.21 3.14 -13.52
CA ASN A 648 -23.71 1.89 -14.09
C ASN A 648 -22.72 0.77 -13.76
N ASN A 649 -23.16 -0.20 -12.94
CA ASN A 649 -22.32 -1.34 -12.59
C ASN A 649 -22.53 -2.60 -13.45
N ASP A 650 -23.39 -2.55 -14.48
CA ASP A 650 -23.50 -3.65 -15.43
C ASP A 650 -22.14 -3.84 -16.13
N THR A 651 -21.62 -5.07 -16.10
CA THR A 651 -20.28 -5.38 -16.61
C THR A 651 -20.22 -5.51 -18.14
N LYS A 652 -21.35 -5.48 -18.83
CA LYS A 652 -21.47 -5.79 -20.26
C LYS A 652 -22.20 -4.72 -21.04
N ASN A 653 -23.26 -4.15 -20.47
CA ASN A 653 -24.18 -3.28 -21.21
C ASN A 653 -24.12 -1.83 -20.74
N SER A 654 -24.16 -0.90 -21.69
CA SER A 654 -24.50 0.49 -21.37
C SER A 654 -25.95 0.60 -20.91
N ALA A 655 -26.26 1.68 -20.22
CA ALA A 655 -27.61 1.98 -19.75
C ALA A 655 -27.97 3.43 -20.07
N THR A 656 -29.22 3.66 -20.47
CA THR A 656 -29.80 5.00 -20.50
C THR A 656 -30.42 5.29 -19.13
N VAL A 657 -29.94 6.33 -18.46
CA VAL A 657 -30.40 6.73 -17.13
C VAL A 657 -31.07 8.08 -17.21
N SER A 658 -32.32 8.13 -16.77
CA SER A 658 -33.08 9.38 -16.70
C SER A 658 -32.73 10.17 -15.44
N LEU A 659 -32.39 11.45 -15.60
CA LEU A 659 -32.28 12.44 -14.52
C LEU A 659 -33.63 13.12 -14.20
N GLY A 660 -34.71 12.74 -14.89
CA GLY A 660 -36.05 13.32 -14.71
C GLY A 660 -36.69 13.13 -13.32
N PHE A 661 -36.05 12.35 -12.44
CA PHE A 661 -36.44 12.26 -11.02
C PHE A 661 -36.22 13.58 -10.27
N ASP A 662 -35.27 14.42 -10.71
CA ASP A 662 -35.13 15.77 -10.20
C ASP A 662 -36.12 16.70 -10.92
N ASN A 663 -37.29 16.87 -10.32
CA ASN A 663 -38.37 17.74 -10.81
C ASN A 663 -38.00 19.24 -10.95
N THR A 664 -36.79 19.65 -10.56
CA THR A 664 -36.29 21.02 -10.80
C THR A 664 -35.62 21.17 -12.17
N LEU A 665 -35.34 20.07 -12.87
CA LEU A 665 -34.72 20.10 -14.19
C LEU A 665 -35.74 20.38 -15.29
N SER A 666 -35.34 21.19 -16.27
CA SER A 666 -36.09 21.37 -17.52
C SER A 666 -35.88 20.16 -18.43
N SER A 667 -36.84 19.87 -19.32
CA SER A 667 -36.67 18.85 -20.36
C SER A 667 -35.57 19.19 -21.37
N ASN A 668 -35.21 20.48 -21.48
CA ASN A 668 -34.16 20.99 -22.35
C ASN A 668 -32.84 21.30 -21.60
N THR A 669 -32.66 20.77 -20.39
CA THR A 669 -31.42 20.97 -19.63
C THR A 669 -30.21 20.51 -20.45
N GLU A 670 -29.15 21.31 -20.48
CA GLU A 670 -27.88 20.96 -21.11
C GLU A 670 -26.85 20.68 -20.02
N TRP A 671 -26.03 19.65 -20.24
CA TRP A 671 -25.03 19.16 -19.32
C TRP A 671 -23.64 19.25 -19.93
N VAL A 672 -22.65 19.59 -19.11
CA VAL A 672 -21.23 19.47 -19.39
C VAL A 672 -20.71 18.24 -18.67
N VAL A 673 -20.21 17.26 -19.40
CA VAL A 673 -19.51 16.11 -18.82
C VAL A 673 -18.10 16.55 -18.45
N ILE A 674 -17.74 16.36 -17.18
CA ILE A 674 -16.43 16.74 -16.63
C ILE A 674 -15.65 15.52 -16.10
N ALA A 675 -16.31 14.38 -15.95
CA ALA A 675 -15.65 13.07 -15.80
C ALA A 675 -16.44 11.97 -16.51
N ASP A 676 -15.73 11.04 -17.16
CA ASP A 676 -16.26 9.80 -17.74
C ASP A 676 -15.32 8.61 -17.47
N SER A 677 -15.35 7.56 -18.30
CA SER A 677 -14.51 6.37 -18.11
C SER A 677 -13.02 6.60 -18.33
N ASP A 678 -12.65 7.63 -19.08
CA ASP A 678 -11.30 7.81 -19.60
C ASP A 678 -10.57 8.92 -18.84
N GLU A 679 -11.27 10.03 -18.58
CA GLU A 679 -10.70 11.27 -18.07
C GLU A 679 -11.63 12.00 -17.09
N ALA A 680 -11.02 12.80 -16.22
CA ALA A 680 -11.70 13.65 -15.23
C ALA A 680 -10.97 15.00 -15.12
N GLY A 681 -11.69 16.07 -14.82
CA GLY A 681 -11.11 17.38 -14.52
C GLY A 681 -12.11 18.52 -14.74
N LEU A 682 -11.66 19.77 -14.59
CA LEU A 682 -12.56 20.94 -14.66
C LEU A 682 -12.93 21.37 -16.08
N THR A 683 -12.23 20.84 -17.11
CA THR A 683 -12.45 21.18 -18.52
C THR A 683 -13.55 20.32 -19.16
N PRO A 684 -14.38 20.85 -20.08
CA PRO A 684 -15.44 20.07 -20.72
C PRO A 684 -14.88 18.88 -21.52
N ILE A 685 -15.49 17.71 -21.36
CA ILE A 685 -15.22 16.52 -22.20
C ILE A 685 -16.20 16.51 -23.37
N LYS A 686 -17.50 16.61 -23.08
CA LYS A 686 -18.58 16.67 -24.06
C LYS A 686 -19.81 17.34 -23.48
N TYR A 687 -20.73 17.71 -24.36
CA TYR A 687 -22.01 18.31 -24.00
C TYR A 687 -23.15 17.32 -24.28
N ILE A 688 -24.11 17.22 -23.37
CA ILE A 688 -25.30 16.39 -23.51
C ILE A 688 -26.55 17.27 -23.40
N LYS A 689 -27.53 17.04 -24.25
CA LYS A 689 -28.81 17.75 -24.24
C LYS A 689 -29.92 16.83 -23.77
N GLY A 690 -30.72 17.29 -22.82
CA GLY A 690 -31.83 16.55 -22.23
C GLY A 690 -31.44 15.81 -20.95
N ASN A 691 -32.39 15.05 -20.41
CA ASN A 691 -32.24 14.37 -19.12
C ASN A 691 -32.00 12.86 -19.25
N GLU A 692 -31.85 12.33 -20.46
CA GLU A 692 -31.52 10.92 -20.70
C GLU A 692 -30.02 10.79 -20.95
N ILE A 693 -29.30 10.16 -20.03
CA ILE A 693 -27.84 10.05 -20.07
C ILE A 693 -27.45 8.61 -20.42
N GLU A 694 -26.74 8.42 -21.52
CA GLU A 694 -26.14 7.13 -21.85
C GLU A 694 -24.85 6.94 -21.03
N VAL A 695 -24.84 5.93 -20.18
CA VAL A 695 -23.70 5.59 -19.31
C VAL A 695 -23.13 4.24 -19.74
N PRO A 696 -21.84 4.16 -20.12
CA PRO A 696 -21.19 2.91 -20.47
C PRO A 696 -21.24 1.85 -19.36
N SER A 697 -21.01 0.59 -19.70
CA SER A 697 -20.92 -0.50 -18.74
C SER A 697 -19.78 -0.27 -17.74
N GLN A 698 -20.03 -0.56 -16.47
CA GLN A 698 -19.05 -0.56 -15.39
C GLN A 698 -18.28 0.76 -15.25
N THR A 699 -19.00 1.87 -15.24
CA THR A 699 -18.44 3.23 -15.19
C THR A 699 -19.32 4.19 -14.37
N ALA A 700 -18.76 5.36 -14.08
CA ALA A 700 -19.50 6.52 -13.63
C ALA A 700 -19.23 7.74 -14.52
N MET A 701 -20.16 8.68 -14.52
CA MET A 701 -20.03 9.98 -15.16
C MET A 701 -20.40 11.09 -14.19
N VAL A 702 -19.67 12.21 -14.26
CA VAL A 702 -19.96 13.44 -13.52
C VAL A 702 -20.32 14.54 -14.52
N LEU A 703 -21.48 15.15 -14.29
CA LEU A 703 -22.05 16.16 -15.18
C LEU A 703 -22.41 17.42 -14.39
N VAL A 704 -22.18 18.58 -14.97
CA VAL A 704 -22.58 19.88 -14.41
C VAL A 704 -23.60 20.53 -15.34
N GLU A 705 -24.64 21.15 -14.79
CA GLU A 705 -25.59 21.89 -15.60
C GLU A 705 -24.86 23.03 -16.32
N LYS A 706 -24.93 23.06 -17.65
CA LYS A 706 -24.12 23.93 -18.52
C LYS A 706 -24.25 25.42 -18.19
N SER A 707 -25.46 25.88 -17.91
CA SER A 707 -25.73 27.26 -17.52
C SER A 707 -24.92 27.68 -16.28
N THR A 708 -24.78 26.76 -15.32
CA THR A 708 -24.08 26.98 -14.06
C THR A 708 -22.58 26.79 -14.21
N TYR A 709 -22.16 25.85 -15.08
CA TYR A 709 -20.75 25.67 -15.46
C TYR A 709 -20.17 26.93 -16.09
N GLU A 710 -20.88 27.48 -17.10
CA GLU A 710 -20.47 28.70 -17.81
C GLU A 710 -20.48 29.93 -16.90
N LYS A 711 -21.46 30.02 -15.99
CA LYS A 711 -21.57 31.11 -15.02
C LYS A 711 -20.47 31.08 -13.96
N ALA A 712 -20.17 29.90 -13.39
CA ALA A 712 -19.12 29.74 -12.40
C ALA A 712 -17.73 29.96 -13.01
N ASN A 713 -17.53 29.48 -14.25
CA ASN A 713 -16.32 29.71 -15.05
C ASN A 713 -15.03 29.35 -14.29
N ILE A 714 -15.08 28.28 -13.50
CA ILE A 714 -13.96 27.79 -12.70
C ILE A 714 -12.82 27.42 -13.64
N LYS A 715 -11.63 27.98 -13.39
CA LYS A 715 -10.45 27.79 -14.24
C LYS A 715 -9.57 26.68 -13.68
N SER A 716 -9.09 25.82 -14.57
CA SER A 716 -7.99 24.89 -14.25
C SER A 716 -6.65 25.53 -14.61
N ASN A 717 -5.65 25.28 -13.77
CA ASN A 717 -4.24 25.53 -14.09
C ASN A 717 -3.55 24.29 -14.70
N LYS A 718 -4.31 23.23 -15.00
CA LYS A 718 -3.86 21.99 -15.62
C LYS A 718 -4.39 21.87 -17.06
N SER A 719 -3.68 21.11 -17.88
CA SER A 719 -4.04 20.81 -19.28
C SER A 719 -3.91 19.32 -19.56
N LYS A 720 -4.39 18.88 -20.73
CA LYS A 720 -4.40 17.48 -21.10
C LYS A 720 -3.39 17.14 -22.19
N VAL A 721 -2.83 15.94 -22.11
CA VAL A 721 -2.18 15.27 -23.23
C VAL A 721 -2.93 13.98 -23.51
N THR A 722 -3.59 13.92 -24.67
CA THR A 722 -4.28 12.70 -25.10
C THR A 722 -3.30 11.80 -25.83
N VAL A 723 -3.07 10.60 -25.31
CA VAL A 723 -2.27 9.56 -25.95
C VAL A 723 -3.19 8.61 -26.68
N VAL A 724 -3.04 8.53 -28.00
CA VAL A 724 -3.89 7.73 -28.88
C VAL A 724 -3.05 6.65 -29.54
N ASN A 725 -3.37 5.38 -29.27
CA ASN A 725 -2.84 4.26 -30.03
C ASN A 725 -3.87 3.91 -31.11
N LYS A 726 -3.52 3.98 -32.39
CA LYS A 726 -4.46 3.66 -33.48
C LYS A 726 -3.83 2.77 -34.54
N ASP A 727 -4.66 1.93 -35.14
CA ASP A 727 -4.33 1.18 -36.34
C ASP A 727 -4.25 2.15 -37.54
N ALA A 728 -3.10 2.19 -38.19
CA ALA A 728 -2.78 3.10 -39.29
C ALA A 728 -3.55 2.76 -40.57
N ASP A 729 -3.90 1.48 -40.78
CA ASP A 729 -4.62 1.03 -41.99
C ASP A 729 -6.12 1.30 -41.87
N THR A 730 -6.69 1.07 -40.68
CA THR A 730 -8.14 1.21 -40.46
C THR A 730 -8.54 2.55 -39.84
N GLY A 731 -7.60 3.28 -39.24
CA GLY A 731 -7.86 4.47 -38.43
C GLY A 731 -8.52 4.16 -37.08
N LYS A 732 -8.70 2.88 -36.73
CA LYS A 732 -9.37 2.46 -35.50
C LYS A 732 -8.49 2.80 -34.29
N VAL A 733 -9.05 3.51 -33.31
CA VAL A 733 -8.40 3.69 -32.00
C VAL A 733 -8.35 2.35 -31.28
N LEU A 734 -7.14 1.88 -30.99
CA LEU A 734 -6.85 0.63 -30.28
C LEU A 734 -6.91 0.86 -28.77
N SER A 735 -6.34 1.97 -28.29
CA SER A 735 -6.50 2.45 -26.92
C SER A 735 -6.29 3.96 -26.83
N LYS A 736 -6.88 4.58 -25.81
CA LYS A 736 -6.77 6.01 -25.49
C LYS A 736 -6.39 6.13 -24.02
N GLN A 737 -5.45 7.02 -23.73
CA GLN A 737 -5.10 7.45 -22.37
C GLN A 737 -5.09 8.98 -22.33
N VAL A 738 -5.45 9.56 -21.19
CA VAL A 738 -5.40 11.02 -21.00
C VAL A 738 -4.51 11.31 -19.81
N LEU A 739 -3.45 12.07 -20.06
CA LEU A 739 -2.58 12.62 -19.04
C LEU A 739 -3.10 14.00 -18.65
N TYR A 740 -3.12 14.31 -17.36
CA TYR A 740 -3.61 15.57 -16.81
C TYR A 740 -2.60 16.12 -15.80
N GLY A 741 -2.13 17.34 -16.03
CA GLY A 741 -1.07 17.93 -15.21
C GLY A 741 -0.96 19.44 -15.35
N THR A 742 -0.32 20.06 -14.36
CA THR A 742 -0.18 21.51 -14.22
C THR A 742 0.61 22.10 -15.39
N VAL A 743 0.15 23.22 -15.94
CA VAL A 743 0.86 23.92 -17.02
C VAL A 743 2.30 24.21 -16.60
N GLY A 744 3.25 23.80 -17.44
CA GLY A 744 4.69 23.92 -17.20
C GLY A 744 5.36 22.67 -16.62
N THR A 745 4.62 21.71 -16.05
CA THR A 745 5.18 20.43 -15.60
C THR A 745 5.42 19.51 -16.79
N LYS A 746 6.33 18.54 -16.63
CA LYS A 746 6.70 17.59 -17.69
C LYS A 746 5.72 16.42 -17.75
N TYR A 747 5.59 15.83 -18.93
CA TYR A 747 4.87 14.58 -19.16
C TYR A 747 5.70 13.63 -20.01
N GLU A 748 5.36 12.34 -19.90
CA GLU A 748 5.85 11.26 -20.75
C GLU A 748 4.63 10.50 -21.30
N ALA A 749 4.44 10.52 -22.61
CA ALA A 749 3.43 9.76 -23.31
C ALA A 749 4.02 8.42 -23.75
N LYS A 750 3.52 7.33 -23.17
CA LYS A 750 3.94 5.97 -23.48
C LYS A 750 2.96 5.24 -24.37
N ILE A 751 3.51 4.31 -25.13
CA ILE A 751 2.77 3.33 -25.89
C ILE A 751 2.01 2.38 -24.94
N ASP A 752 0.87 1.86 -25.37
CA ASP A 752 0.19 0.77 -24.64
C ASP A 752 0.91 -0.55 -24.96
N ASP A 753 1.71 -1.03 -24.00
CA ASP A 753 2.53 -2.24 -24.17
C ASP A 753 1.72 -3.50 -24.50
N SER A 754 0.44 -3.55 -24.11
CA SER A 754 -0.44 -4.67 -24.47
C SER A 754 -0.64 -4.83 -25.98
N LEU A 755 -0.44 -3.75 -26.75
CA LEU A 755 -0.58 -3.76 -28.20
C LEU A 755 0.62 -4.40 -28.90
N LYS A 756 1.81 -4.43 -28.29
CA LYS A 756 3.03 -5.01 -28.89
C LYS A 756 2.92 -6.51 -29.21
N LEU A 757 1.94 -7.19 -28.61
CA LEU A 757 1.63 -8.59 -28.89
C LEU A 757 0.91 -8.79 -30.23
N GLN A 758 0.14 -7.80 -30.69
CA GLN A 758 -0.71 -7.93 -31.89
C GLN A 758 -0.36 -6.93 -32.99
N TYR A 759 0.40 -5.89 -32.67
CA TYR A 759 0.69 -4.79 -33.57
C TYR A 759 2.17 -4.40 -33.48
N ASP A 760 2.72 -3.98 -34.62
CA ASP A 760 4.03 -3.35 -34.68
C ASP A 760 3.85 -1.82 -34.79
N LEU A 761 4.70 -1.07 -34.09
CA LEU A 761 4.69 0.39 -34.15
C LEU A 761 5.22 0.86 -35.50
N LEU A 762 4.42 1.62 -36.23
CA LEU A 762 4.78 2.20 -37.53
C LEU A 762 5.52 3.53 -37.34
N ASN A 763 4.91 4.47 -36.61
CA ASN A 763 5.49 5.79 -36.30
C ASN A 763 4.77 6.47 -35.13
N VAL A 764 5.30 7.61 -34.68
CA VAL A 764 4.70 8.43 -33.63
C VAL A 764 4.55 9.87 -34.11
N GLU A 765 3.36 10.44 -33.92
CA GLU A 765 3.04 11.84 -34.18
C GLU A 765 2.92 12.61 -32.85
N GLY A 766 3.62 13.73 -32.72
CA GLY A 766 3.63 14.55 -31.50
C GLY A 766 4.83 14.29 -30.58
N GLU A 767 4.97 15.12 -29.55
CA GLU A 767 6.07 15.05 -28.58
C GLU A 767 5.77 14.01 -27.50
N GLN A 768 6.49 12.88 -27.50
CA GLN A 768 6.37 11.86 -26.45
C GLN A 768 6.82 12.37 -25.08
N ASN A 769 7.87 13.20 -25.06
CA ASN A 769 8.37 13.84 -23.85
C ASN A 769 8.25 15.35 -24.04
N GLY A 770 7.49 16.02 -23.17
CA GLY A 770 7.23 17.44 -23.29
C GLY A 770 6.77 18.06 -21.99
N THR A 771 6.26 19.29 -22.07
CA THR A 771 5.59 19.97 -20.94
C THR A 771 4.12 20.21 -21.25
N PHE A 772 3.28 20.17 -20.21
CA PHE A 772 1.90 20.61 -20.29
C PHE A 772 1.84 22.09 -20.68
N GLY A 773 1.13 22.39 -21.77
CA GLY A 773 1.01 23.75 -22.31
C GLY A 773 -0.28 24.43 -21.86
N SER A 774 -0.50 25.68 -22.27
CA SER A 774 -1.78 26.36 -22.01
C SER A 774 -2.96 25.80 -22.82
N THR A 775 -2.70 24.85 -23.72
CA THR A 775 -3.68 24.18 -24.57
C THR A 775 -3.42 22.69 -24.57
N ASP A 776 -4.49 21.90 -24.70
CA ASP A 776 -4.39 20.45 -24.79
C ASP A 776 -3.56 19.99 -25.99
N LYS A 777 -2.88 18.86 -25.84
CA LYS A 777 -2.03 18.23 -26.85
C LYS A 777 -2.52 16.82 -27.18
N THR A 778 -2.05 16.27 -28.30
CA THR A 778 -2.28 14.87 -28.67
C THR A 778 -0.96 14.25 -29.12
N VAL A 779 -0.68 13.04 -28.64
CA VAL A 779 0.41 12.18 -29.10
C VAL A 779 -0.21 10.92 -29.67
N THR A 780 0.09 10.59 -30.92
CA THR A 780 -0.51 9.45 -31.62
C THR A 780 0.56 8.41 -31.95
N PHE A 781 0.40 7.20 -31.44
CA PHE A 781 1.18 6.03 -31.83
C PHE A 781 0.42 5.29 -32.93
N ASN A 782 0.97 5.31 -34.14
CA ASN A 782 0.41 4.64 -35.30
C ASN A 782 0.94 3.21 -35.35
N PHE A 783 0.05 2.23 -35.39
CA PHE A 783 0.35 0.81 -35.41
C PHE A 783 -0.10 0.15 -36.70
N VAL A 784 0.57 -0.93 -37.09
CA VAL A 784 0.08 -1.85 -38.11
C VAL A 784 -0.12 -3.22 -37.49
N GLU A 785 -1.17 -3.92 -37.91
CA GLU A 785 -1.43 -5.29 -37.43
C GLU A 785 -0.21 -6.18 -37.75
N TYR A 786 0.32 -6.88 -36.76
CA TYR A 786 1.38 -7.86 -37.00
C TYR A 786 0.79 -9.04 -37.80
N VAL A 787 1.38 -9.33 -38.95
CA VAL A 787 0.96 -10.44 -39.83
C VAL A 787 2.10 -11.43 -39.99
N PRO A 788 1.97 -12.67 -39.48
CA PRO A 788 2.96 -13.74 -39.67
C PRO A 788 3.26 -13.99 -41.14
N GLU A 789 4.49 -14.40 -41.48
CA GLU A 789 4.89 -14.63 -42.88
C GLU A 789 3.96 -15.61 -43.62
N SER A 790 3.47 -16.66 -42.94
CA SER A 790 2.51 -17.61 -43.52
C SER A 790 1.23 -16.92 -44.02
N LEU A 791 0.81 -15.84 -43.35
CA LEU A 791 -0.37 -15.05 -43.67
C LEU A 791 -0.06 -13.81 -44.53
N GLN A 792 1.13 -13.72 -45.13
CA GLN A 792 1.44 -12.66 -46.10
C GLN A 792 1.29 -13.13 -47.56
N LYS A 793 1.30 -14.44 -47.81
CA LYS A 793 1.22 -15.04 -49.16
C LYS A 793 -0.13 -15.69 -49.39
N THR A 794 -0.82 -15.35 -50.47
CA THR A 794 -2.14 -15.93 -50.79
C THR A 794 -2.00 -17.17 -51.66
N LEU A 795 -2.90 -18.15 -51.46
CA LEU A 795 -2.95 -19.37 -52.27
C LEU A 795 -3.26 -19.08 -53.76
N THR A 796 -3.96 -17.97 -54.02
CA THR A 796 -4.32 -17.50 -55.37
C THR A 796 -3.25 -16.59 -56.02
N GLY A 797 -2.18 -16.23 -55.32
CA GLY A 797 -1.12 -15.34 -55.83
C GLY A 797 -1.54 -13.87 -55.95
N LYS A 798 -2.65 -13.48 -55.31
CA LYS A 798 -3.12 -12.10 -55.22
C LYS A 798 -2.51 -11.35 -54.04
N GLU A 799 -2.60 -10.03 -54.06
CA GLU A 799 -2.12 -9.15 -52.99
C GLU A 799 -2.90 -9.26 -51.67
N LYS A 800 -4.15 -9.74 -51.69
CA LYS A 800 -5.01 -9.88 -50.50
C LYS A 800 -5.79 -11.20 -50.52
N PHE A 801 -5.99 -11.78 -49.34
CA PHE A 801 -6.84 -12.96 -49.18
C PHE A 801 -8.27 -12.69 -49.63
N THR A 802 -8.88 -13.68 -50.28
CA THR A 802 -10.27 -13.65 -50.70
C THR A 802 -10.97 -14.93 -50.27
N VAL A 803 -12.31 -14.92 -50.30
CA VAL A 803 -13.12 -16.13 -50.03
C VAL A 803 -12.69 -17.31 -50.92
N LYS A 804 -12.10 -17.05 -52.10
CA LYS A 804 -11.58 -18.09 -53.00
C LYS A 804 -10.43 -18.87 -52.36
N ASP A 805 -9.54 -18.24 -51.59
CA ASP A 805 -8.41 -18.91 -50.95
C ASP A 805 -8.91 -19.95 -49.92
N ALA A 806 -9.85 -19.55 -49.04
CA ALA A 806 -10.50 -20.50 -48.12
C ALA A 806 -11.32 -21.59 -48.84
N THR A 807 -12.02 -21.22 -49.92
CA THR A 807 -12.81 -22.17 -50.71
C THR A 807 -11.93 -23.22 -51.39
N LEU A 808 -10.73 -22.84 -51.85
CA LEU A 808 -9.78 -23.77 -52.45
C LEU A 808 -9.34 -24.83 -51.44
N ILE A 809 -9.04 -24.45 -50.20
CA ILE A 809 -8.71 -25.39 -49.12
C ILE A 809 -9.89 -26.34 -48.87
N GLN A 810 -11.11 -25.81 -48.74
CA GLN A 810 -12.31 -26.65 -48.57
C GLN A 810 -12.53 -27.64 -49.73
N LYS A 811 -12.24 -27.22 -50.97
CA LYS A 811 -12.29 -28.09 -52.14
C LYS A 811 -11.21 -29.17 -52.12
N TYR A 812 -10.01 -28.83 -51.69
CA TYR A 812 -8.93 -29.79 -51.45
C TYR A 812 -9.33 -30.84 -50.40
N LEU A 813 -9.86 -30.40 -49.24
CA LEU A 813 -10.31 -31.29 -48.16
C LEU A 813 -11.47 -32.21 -48.57
N SER A 814 -12.37 -31.73 -49.43
CA SER A 814 -13.47 -32.53 -50.01
C SER A 814 -13.06 -33.36 -51.23
N LYS A 815 -11.77 -33.36 -51.60
CA LYS A 815 -11.22 -34.07 -52.78
C LYS A 815 -11.84 -33.63 -54.11
N THR A 816 -12.33 -32.39 -54.19
CA THR A 816 -12.89 -31.77 -55.40
C THR A 816 -11.90 -30.84 -56.12
N ALA A 817 -10.70 -30.67 -55.55
CA ALA A 817 -9.54 -30.03 -56.17
C ALA A 817 -8.24 -30.71 -55.71
N THR A 818 -7.16 -30.58 -56.49
CA THR A 818 -5.81 -31.05 -56.14
C THR A 818 -4.87 -29.85 -56.02
N PHE A 819 -3.96 -29.89 -55.04
CA PHE A 819 -2.91 -28.88 -54.86
C PHE A 819 -1.56 -29.41 -55.33
N THR A 820 -0.72 -28.52 -55.87
CA THR A 820 0.72 -28.80 -56.04
C THR A 820 1.42 -28.84 -54.68
N ASP A 821 2.64 -29.41 -54.62
CA ASP A 821 3.42 -29.43 -53.36
C ASP A 821 3.62 -28.03 -52.77
N GLU A 822 3.81 -27.02 -53.62
CA GLU A 822 3.94 -25.62 -53.19
C GLU A 822 2.63 -25.04 -52.66
N GLN A 823 1.50 -25.41 -53.26
CA GLN A 823 0.18 -25.03 -52.76
C GLN A 823 -0.17 -25.73 -51.46
N ILE A 824 0.27 -26.98 -51.26
CA ILE A 824 0.09 -27.68 -49.98
C ILE A 824 0.88 -26.95 -48.87
N LYS A 825 2.14 -26.58 -49.13
CA LYS A 825 2.93 -25.78 -48.19
C LYS A 825 2.31 -24.42 -47.89
N THR A 826 1.78 -23.74 -48.91
CA THR A 826 1.11 -22.44 -48.73
C THR A 826 -0.23 -22.58 -48.02
N ALA A 827 -0.93 -23.70 -48.17
CA ALA A 827 -2.25 -23.94 -47.59
C ALA A 827 -2.22 -24.33 -46.10
N ASP A 828 -1.04 -24.68 -45.56
CA ASP A 828 -0.78 -24.91 -44.13
C ASP A 828 -0.46 -23.57 -43.45
N TYR A 829 -1.50 -22.76 -43.24
CA TYR A 829 -1.34 -21.39 -42.76
C TYR A 829 -1.06 -21.33 -41.25
N ASN A 830 -1.54 -22.31 -40.50
CA ASN A 830 -1.28 -22.40 -39.07
C ASN A 830 0.08 -23.07 -38.74
N GLN A 831 0.78 -23.57 -39.77
CA GLN A 831 2.10 -24.21 -39.69
C GLN A 831 2.12 -25.42 -38.74
N ASP A 832 1.03 -26.21 -38.74
CA ASP A 832 0.93 -27.44 -37.95
C ASP A 832 1.37 -28.70 -38.72
N GLY A 833 1.67 -28.55 -40.02
CA GLY A 833 2.10 -29.63 -40.91
C GLY A 833 0.94 -30.34 -41.62
N VAL A 834 -0.31 -29.95 -41.36
CA VAL A 834 -1.51 -30.63 -41.85
C VAL A 834 -2.53 -29.63 -42.38
N VAL A 835 -2.67 -29.54 -43.70
CA VAL A 835 -3.76 -28.76 -44.33
C VAL A 835 -5.11 -29.34 -43.93
N ASN A 836 -5.86 -28.61 -43.10
CA ASN A 836 -7.14 -29.06 -42.54
C ASN A 836 -8.17 -27.91 -42.41
N VAL A 837 -9.28 -28.17 -41.71
CA VAL A 837 -10.35 -27.18 -41.54
C VAL A 837 -9.88 -25.94 -40.76
N ALA A 838 -8.87 -26.09 -39.89
CA ALA A 838 -8.26 -24.99 -39.14
C ALA A 838 -7.64 -23.95 -40.08
N ASP A 839 -6.94 -24.35 -41.14
CA ASP A 839 -6.35 -23.42 -42.13
C ASP A 839 -7.42 -22.64 -42.89
N ALA A 840 -8.45 -23.35 -43.37
CA ALA A 840 -9.59 -22.70 -44.01
C ALA A 840 -10.28 -21.70 -43.07
N THR A 841 -10.39 -22.06 -41.78
CA THR A 841 -10.98 -21.20 -40.75
C THR A 841 -10.08 -20.00 -40.45
N LEU A 842 -8.76 -20.18 -40.40
CA LEU A 842 -7.79 -19.12 -40.16
C LEU A 842 -7.86 -18.05 -41.25
N ILE A 843 -7.89 -18.48 -42.52
CA ILE A 843 -8.05 -17.58 -43.66
C ILE A 843 -9.43 -16.89 -43.64
N GLN A 844 -10.50 -17.60 -43.30
CA GLN A 844 -11.82 -16.99 -43.14
C GLN A 844 -11.84 -15.92 -42.04
N LYS A 845 -11.19 -16.17 -40.90
CA LYS A 845 -11.06 -15.20 -39.81
C LYS A 845 -10.23 -13.99 -40.26
N LYS A 846 -9.12 -14.18 -40.96
CA LYS A 846 -8.32 -13.07 -41.53
C LYS A 846 -9.10 -12.23 -42.53
N ILE A 847 -9.84 -12.86 -43.46
CA ILE A 847 -10.71 -12.16 -44.43
C ILE A 847 -11.81 -11.35 -43.73
N THR A 848 -12.33 -11.86 -42.62
CA THR A 848 -13.40 -11.20 -41.86
C THR A 848 -12.90 -10.24 -40.78
N HIS A 849 -11.58 -9.99 -40.71
CA HIS A 849 -10.95 -9.18 -39.67
C HIS A 849 -11.36 -9.61 -38.24
N LYS A 850 -11.62 -10.90 -38.04
CA LYS A 850 -11.88 -11.48 -36.71
C LYS A 850 -10.57 -11.97 -36.12
N ASP A 851 -10.48 -11.97 -34.78
CA ASP A 851 -9.34 -12.55 -34.07
C ASP A 851 -9.08 -14.00 -34.53
N TYR A 852 -7.94 -14.18 -35.19
CA TYR A 852 -7.48 -15.44 -35.74
C TYR A 852 -6.47 -16.17 -34.86
N GLY A 853 -6.40 -15.82 -33.57
CA GLY A 853 -5.62 -16.54 -32.57
C GLY A 853 -4.14 -16.24 -32.68
N LEU A 854 -3.79 -14.97 -32.90
CA LEU A 854 -2.41 -14.53 -33.03
C LEU A 854 -1.68 -14.61 -31.69
N VAL A 855 -2.32 -14.22 -30.59
CA VAL A 855 -1.75 -14.32 -29.23
C VAL A 855 -2.27 -15.57 -28.55
N ASN A 856 -1.36 -16.40 -28.03
CA ASN A 856 -1.66 -17.62 -27.27
C ASN A 856 -0.72 -17.72 -26.07
N THR A 857 -0.77 -18.85 -25.37
CA THR A 857 0.15 -19.15 -24.27
C THR A 857 1.05 -20.34 -24.59
N ILE A 858 2.31 -20.26 -24.20
CA ILE A 858 3.19 -21.43 -24.11
C ILE A 858 3.44 -21.74 -22.64
N ARG A 859 3.36 -23.03 -22.33
CA ARG A 859 3.74 -23.57 -21.05
C ARG A 859 5.05 -24.32 -21.21
N VAL A 860 6.07 -23.92 -20.47
CA VAL A 860 7.37 -24.59 -20.44
C VAL A 860 7.45 -25.44 -19.19
N ARG A 861 7.69 -26.75 -19.36
CA ARG A 861 7.81 -27.72 -18.27
C ARG A 861 9.15 -28.41 -18.30
N TYR A 862 9.81 -28.44 -17.15
CA TYR A 862 11.14 -29.00 -16.95
C TYR A 862 11.04 -30.45 -16.43
N ILE A 863 11.58 -31.42 -17.18
CA ILE A 863 11.41 -32.86 -16.95
C ILE A 863 12.76 -33.56 -16.78
N SER A 864 12.87 -34.36 -15.72
CA SER A 864 13.95 -35.34 -15.57
C SER A 864 13.80 -36.45 -16.61
N LYS A 865 14.79 -36.68 -17.48
CA LYS A 865 14.76 -37.80 -18.43
C LYS A 865 14.86 -39.16 -17.71
N ALA A 866 15.59 -39.22 -16.61
CA ALA A 866 15.77 -40.44 -15.83
C ALA A 866 14.46 -40.90 -15.16
N THR A 867 13.67 -39.97 -14.61
CA THR A 867 12.46 -40.29 -13.85
C THR A 867 11.15 -39.96 -14.58
N ASN A 868 11.22 -39.20 -15.66
CA ASN A 868 10.09 -38.64 -16.42
C ASN A 868 9.10 -37.86 -15.54
N LYS A 869 9.60 -37.16 -14.52
CA LYS A 869 8.83 -36.31 -13.60
C LYS A 869 9.25 -34.84 -13.69
N PRO A 870 8.35 -33.89 -13.37
CA PRO A 870 8.71 -32.48 -13.23
C PRO A 870 9.78 -32.26 -12.15
N VAL A 871 10.76 -31.41 -12.44
CA VAL A 871 11.82 -31.00 -11.50
C VAL A 871 11.65 -29.56 -10.99
N ALA A 872 10.77 -28.78 -11.63
CA ALA A 872 10.40 -27.41 -11.27
C ALA A 872 8.92 -27.13 -11.65
N ASP A 873 8.40 -25.98 -11.23
CA ASP A 873 7.05 -25.52 -11.59
C ASP A 873 6.95 -25.13 -13.08
N ASP A 874 5.74 -25.19 -13.62
CA ASP A 874 5.48 -24.79 -15.00
C ASP A 874 5.64 -23.26 -15.16
N GLN A 875 6.39 -22.81 -16.16
CA GLN A 875 6.42 -21.40 -16.56
C GLN A 875 5.41 -21.17 -17.69
N VAL A 876 4.66 -20.06 -17.63
CA VAL A 876 3.63 -19.72 -18.63
C VAL A 876 3.91 -18.35 -19.20
N PHE A 877 4.03 -18.27 -20.53
CA PHE A 877 4.31 -17.04 -21.25
C PHE A 877 3.25 -16.77 -22.31
N ASN A 878 2.97 -15.50 -22.59
CA ASN A 878 2.23 -15.12 -23.79
C ASN A 878 3.15 -15.23 -25.01
N ILE A 879 2.62 -15.77 -26.10
CA ILE A 879 3.33 -15.96 -27.36
C ILE A 879 2.53 -15.38 -28.51
N VAL A 880 3.24 -15.01 -29.57
CA VAL A 880 2.64 -14.47 -30.80
C VAL A 880 2.94 -15.44 -31.93
N ALA A 881 1.91 -16.04 -32.52
CA ALA A 881 2.04 -16.99 -33.61
C ALA A 881 2.91 -16.42 -34.76
N GLY A 882 3.82 -17.23 -35.28
CA GLY A 882 4.80 -16.82 -36.29
C GLY A 882 5.98 -16.00 -35.78
N LYS A 883 5.90 -15.37 -34.59
CA LYS A 883 7.10 -14.85 -33.89
C LYS A 883 7.86 -16.02 -33.30
N THR A 884 9.12 -15.76 -33.00
CA THR A 884 10.05 -16.74 -32.49
C THR A 884 10.60 -16.25 -31.17
N ASP A 885 10.37 -17.02 -30.10
CA ASP A 885 11.03 -16.77 -28.82
C ASP A 885 12.18 -17.75 -28.62
N THR A 886 13.26 -17.24 -28.04
CA THR A 886 14.43 -18.02 -27.68
C THR A 886 14.39 -18.31 -26.18
N TYR A 887 14.27 -19.59 -25.84
CA TYR A 887 14.39 -20.09 -24.48
C TYR A 887 15.82 -20.53 -24.26
N SER A 888 16.45 -20.21 -23.14
CA SER A 888 17.84 -20.60 -22.88
C SER A 888 17.95 -21.60 -21.72
N PRO A 889 17.48 -22.85 -21.88
CA PRO A 889 17.51 -23.84 -20.82
C PRO A 889 18.89 -24.46 -20.56
N GLU A 890 19.16 -24.66 -19.28
CA GLU A 890 20.29 -25.32 -18.64
C GLU A 890 20.71 -26.72 -19.08
N LYS A 891 21.70 -26.94 -19.96
CA LYS A 891 22.18 -28.31 -20.30
C LYS A 891 21.04 -29.22 -20.79
N LEU A 892 20.22 -28.69 -21.68
CA LEU A 892 19.12 -29.42 -22.29
C LEU A 892 19.63 -30.64 -23.06
N VAL A 893 19.03 -31.81 -22.82
CA VAL A 893 19.38 -33.04 -23.57
C VAL A 893 18.36 -33.38 -24.65
N GLY A 894 17.22 -32.68 -24.64
CA GLY A 894 16.26 -32.63 -25.71
C GLY A 894 15.02 -31.85 -25.29
N TYR A 895 14.25 -31.41 -26.27
CA TYR A 895 12.90 -30.90 -26.04
C TYR A 895 11.91 -31.63 -26.94
N LYS A 896 10.63 -31.52 -26.59
CA LYS A 896 9.54 -31.88 -27.50
C LYS A 896 8.28 -31.10 -27.15
N TYR A 897 7.38 -30.98 -28.11
CA TYR A 897 6.01 -30.59 -27.80
C TYR A 897 5.24 -31.77 -27.20
N ALA A 898 4.33 -31.51 -26.26
CA ALA A 898 3.61 -32.61 -25.57
C ALA A 898 2.75 -33.49 -26.50
N ASN A 899 2.37 -33.00 -27.67
CA ASN A 899 1.63 -33.73 -28.71
C ASN A 899 2.53 -34.54 -29.66
N GLU A 900 3.86 -34.44 -29.52
CA GLU A 900 4.82 -35.20 -30.31
C GLU A 900 5.23 -36.48 -29.58
N TYR A 901 5.10 -37.63 -30.25
CA TYR A 901 5.41 -38.95 -29.68
C TYR A 901 6.91 -39.26 -29.62
N THR A 902 7.71 -38.57 -30.42
CA THR A 902 9.16 -38.67 -30.48
C THR A 902 9.78 -37.43 -29.86
N LEU A 903 10.79 -37.60 -29.00
CA LEU A 903 11.78 -36.52 -28.76
C LEU A 903 12.28 -36.07 -30.13
N ASP A 904 12.49 -34.78 -30.35
CA ASP A 904 13.06 -34.30 -31.61
C ASP A 904 14.44 -34.94 -31.79
N GLY A 905 14.46 -36.05 -32.53
CA GLY A 905 15.63 -36.91 -32.73
C GLY A 905 16.64 -36.31 -33.71
N THR A 906 16.44 -35.07 -34.15
CA THR A 906 17.38 -34.33 -35.00
C THR A 906 18.27 -33.36 -34.23
N LYS A 907 17.98 -33.11 -32.94
CA LYS A 907 18.81 -32.29 -32.04
C LYS A 907 19.24 -33.12 -30.83
N THR A 908 19.99 -34.18 -31.10
CA THR A 908 20.61 -35.00 -30.05
C THR A 908 21.99 -34.49 -29.69
N THR A 909 22.14 -34.18 -28.39
CA THR A 909 23.38 -34.03 -27.62
C THR A 909 24.32 -32.88 -27.98
N SER A 910 24.67 -32.13 -26.93
CA SER A 910 25.79 -31.18 -26.76
C SER A 910 25.62 -29.75 -27.32
N GLU A 911 25.75 -28.79 -26.40
CA GLU A 911 26.19 -27.38 -26.55
C GLU A 911 25.23 -26.28 -27.04
N ASP A 912 23.98 -26.54 -27.44
CA ASP A 912 23.05 -25.44 -27.74
C ASP A 912 22.58 -24.73 -26.45
N SER A 913 23.11 -23.53 -26.18
CA SER A 913 22.75 -22.66 -25.05
C SER A 913 21.34 -22.06 -25.15
N SER A 914 20.62 -22.32 -26.25
CA SER A 914 19.25 -21.86 -26.44
C SER A 914 18.43 -22.68 -27.43
N VAL A 915 17.13 -22.76 -27.15
CA VAL A 915 16.08 -23.32 -27.98
C VAL A 915 15.25 -22.18 -28.55
N THR A 916 15.39 -21.99 -29.85
CA THR A 916 14.60 -21.02 -30.61
C THR A 916 13.33 -21.70 -31.10
N ILE A 917 12.18 -21.21 -30.65
CA ILE A 917 10.85 -21.79 -30.94
C ILE A 917 10.03 -20.79 -31.74
N GLN A 918 9.65 -21.17 -32.96
CA GLN A 918 8.61 -20.45 -33.68
C GLN A 918 7.23 -20.85 -33.15
N HIS A 919 6.44 -19.86 -32.75
CA HIS A 919 5.15 -20.08 -32.11
C HIS A 919 4.04 -20.37 -33.11
N LYS A 920 3.14 -21.27 -32.72
CA LYS A 920 1.99 -21.68 -33.53
C LYS A 920 0.72 -20.96 -33.09
N PHE A 921 -0.36 -21.06 -33.87
CA PHE A 921 -1.65 -20.43 -33.61
C PHE A 921 -2.48 -21.07 -32.47
N ASN A 922 -1.89 -21.98 -31.69
CA ASN A 922 -2.53 -22.69 -30.58
C ASN A 922 -1.66 -22.60 -29.33
N SER A 923 -2.24 -22.74 -28.14
CA SER A 923 -1.45 -22.91 -26.91
C SER A 923 -0.50 -24.10 -27.03
N GLN A 924 0.75 -23.91 -26.57
CA GLN A 924 1.82 -24.90 -26.70
C GLN A 924 2.23 -25.41 -25.32
N LEU A 925 2.56 -26.69 -25.23
CA LEU A 925 3.26 -27.26 -24.06
C LEU A 925 4.62 -27.77 -24.52
N LEU A 926 5.66 -27.08 -24.08
CA LEU A 926 7.04 -27.38 -24.37
C LEU A 926 7.64 -28.14 -23.18
N LEU A 927 8.15 -29.33 -23.46
CA LEU A 927 8.78 -30.20 -22.46
C LEU A 927 10.30 -30.14 -22.66
N PHE A 928 11.02 -29.59 -21.69
CA PHE A 928 12.48 -29.60 -21.66
C PHE A 928 12.97 -30.80 -20.85
N TYR A 929 13.76 -31.66 -21.47
CA TYR A 929 14.31 -32.87 -20.86
C TYR A 929 15.77 -32.66 -20.47
N TYR A 930 16.14 -33.17 -19.29
CA TYR A 930 17.48 -33.10 -18.72
C TYR A 930 17.99 -34.49 -18.32
N ASP A 931 19.27 -34.80 -18.55
CA ASP A 931 19.88 -36.09 -18.14
C ASP A 931 20.15 -36.15 -16.62
N ASP A 932 20.32 -35.00 -15.97
CA ASP A 932 20.44 -34.82 -14.52
C ASP A 932 19.22 -34.00 -14.01
N ASP A 933 18.82 -34.18 -12.76
CA ASP A 933 17.77 -33.37 -12.13
C ASP A 933 18.29 -31.96 -11.81
N ASN A 934 19.62 -31.79 -11.83
CA ASN A 934 20.32 -30.55 -11.56
C ASN A 934 21.30 -30.17 -12.69
N TYR A 935 21.67 -28.89 -12.80
CA TYR A 935 22.79 -28.41 -13.61
C TYR A 935 23.92 -27.87 -12.74
N ASP A 936 25.16 -27.95 -13.25
CA ASP A 936 26.31 -27.37 -12.59
C ASP A 936 26.37 -25.87 -12.89
N VAL A 937 26.46 -25.08 -11.83
CA VAL A 937 26.76 -23.66 -11.84
C VAL A 937 28.22 -23.48 -11.49
N THR A 938 28.91 -22.57 -12.18
CA THR A 938 30.25 -22.09 -11.86
C THR A 938 30.21 -20.57 -11.80
N LEU A 939 30.55 -20.02 -10.64
CA LEU A 939 30.68 -18.57 -10.46
C LEU A 939 32.15 -18.21 -10.47
N HIS A 940 32.49 -17.21 -11.28
CA HIS A 940 33.79 -16.54 -11.29
C HIS A 940 33.62 -15.20 -10.60
N VAL A 941 34.44 -14.93 -9.60
CA VAL A 941 34.34 -13.74 -8.76
C VAL A 941 35.68 -13.03 -8.75
N LYS A 942 35.72 -11.71 -8.95
CA LYS A 942 36.95 -10.94 -8.91
C LYS A 942 36.74 -9.56 -8.31
N HIS A 943 37.75 -9.08 -7.60
CA HIS A 943 37.79 -7.72 -7.07
C HIS A 943 38.08 -6.71 -8.18
N SER A 944 37.32 -5.62 -8.23
CA SER A 944 37.51 -4.50 -9.16
C SER A 944 38.69 -3.58 -8.79
N GLY A 945 39.10 -3.58 -7.53
CA GLY A 945 40.10 -2.68 -6.97
C GLY A 945 41.26 -3.43 -6.32
N SER A 946 41.75 -2.89 -5.20
CA SER A 946 42.94 -3.42 -4.51
C SER A 946 42.65 -4.46 -3.42
N ALA A 947 41.39 -4.89 -3.24
CA ALA A 947 41.08 -5.88 -2.21
C ALA A 947 41.65 -7.27 -2.58
N THR A 948 42.10 -8.01 -1.56
CA THR A 948 42.81 -9.29 -1.76
C THR A 948 42.25 -10.43 -0.91
N TRP A 949 41.10 -10.25 -0.26
CA TRP A 949 40.49 -11.33 0.51
C TRP A 949 39.98 -12.44 -0.42
N THR A 950 39.84 -13.66 0.13
CA THR A 950 39.30 -14.80 -0.59
C THR A 950 37.80 -14.83 -0.39
N PRO A 951 36.98 -14.69 -1.44
CA PRO A 951 35.55 -14.74 -1.30
C PRO A 951 35.05 -16.12 -0.88
N THR A 952 34.00 -16.13 -0.06
CA THR A 952 33.21 -17.28 0.36
C THR A 952 31.83 -17.14 -0.27
N LEU A 953 31.27 -18.24 -0.76
CA LEU A 953 30.00 -18.29 -1.45
C LEU A 953 28.98 -19.07 -0.62
N TRP A 954 27.84 -18.47 -0.33
CA TRP A 954 26.63 -19.14 0.09
C TRP A 954 25.62 -19.15 -1.05
N ALA A 955 24.94 -20.26 -1.28
CA ALA A 955 23.98 -20.39 -2.38
C ALA A 955 22.80 -21.29 -2.00
N TRP A 956 21.64 -21.03 -2.59
CA TRP A 956 20.43 -21.86 -2.46
C TRP A 956 19.54 -21.70 -3.70
N TYR A 957 18.51 -22.55 -3.82
CA TYR A 957 17.46 -22.40 -4.84
C TYR A 957 16.13 -22.92 -4.32
N ASN A 958 15.02 -22.53 -4.95
CA ASN A 958 13.67 -22.87 -4.51
C ASN A 958 12.95 -23.78 -5.52
N VAL A 959 12.36 -24.89 -5.07
CA VAL A 959 11.45 -25.71 -5.89
C VAL A 959 10.08 -25.70 -5.22
N GLY A 960 9.11 -25.01 -5.84
CA GLY A 960 7.84 -24.67 -5.21
C GLY A 960 8.06 -23.80 -3.96
N THR A 961 7.39 -24.12 -2.86
CA THR A 961 7.53 -23.39 -1.58
C THR A 961 8.71 -23.83 -0.72
N LYS A 962 9.62 -24.66 -1.25
CA LYS A 962 10.71 -25.27 -0.48
C LYS A 962 12.08 -24.81 -0.99
N ALA A 963 12.85 -24.22 -0.08
CA ALA A 963 14.25 -23.86 -0.29
C ALA A 963 15.21 -25.05 -0.10
N TYR A 964 16.23 -25.11 -0.94
CA TYR A 964 17.32 -26.08 -0.94
C TYR A 964 18.65 -25.35 -0.85
N ASN A 965 19.29 -25.39 0.32
CA ASN A 965 20.63 -24.82 0.52
C ASN A 965 21.67 -25.71 -0.16
N ILE A 966 22.63 -25.09 -0.85
CA ILE A 966 23.73 -25.79 -1.50
C ILE A 966 24.76 -26.29 -0.48
N TYR A 967 24.96 -25.54 0.60
CA TYR A 967 25.99 -25.80 1.60
C TYR A 967 25.36 -26.11 2.97
N ASP A 968 26.07 -26.90 3.79
CA ASP A 968 25.56 -27.40 5.08
C ASP A 968 25.47 -26.34 6.19
N GLY A 969 26.04 -25.15 5.99
CA GLY A 969 25.96 -24.03 6.94
C GLY A 969 26.71 -22.76 6.51
N TRP A 970 26.22 -21.61 6.98
CA TRP A 970 26.86 -20.31 6.80
C TRP A 970 28.31 -20.33 7.34
N PRO A 971 29.31 -19.68 6.69
CA PRO A 971 29.23 -18.73 5.58
C PRO A 971 29.26 -19.31 4.16
N GLY A 972 29.11 -20.63 4.03
CA GLY A 972 29.25 -21.34 2.77
C GLY A 972 30.69 -21.74 2.48
N GLN A 973 31.04 -21.86 1.20
CA GLN A 973 32.32 -22.42 0.76
C GLN A 973 33.29 -21.34 0.30
N ASN A 974 34.55 -21.41 0.73
CA ASN A 974 35.62 -20.57 0.17
C ASN A 974 35.83 -20.85 -1.32
N MET A 975 35.86 -19.79 -2.12
CA MET A 975 36.10 -19.85 -3.55
C MET A 975 37.59 -20.08 -3.83
N THR A 976 37.89 -20.79 -4.91
CA THR A 976 39.25 -21.20 -5.28
C THR A 976 39.89 -20.15 -6.16
N LYS A 977 41.04 -19.59 -5.77
CA LYS A 977 41.75 -18.58 -6.58
C LYS A 977 42.47 -19.23 -7.77
N GLY A 978 42.20 -18.76 -8.98
CA GLY A 978 42.90 -19.13 -10.21
C GLY A 978 44.08 -18.23 -10.54
N ASP A 979 44.95 -18.70 -11.44
CA ASP A 979 46.17 -17.98 -11.89
C ASP A 979 45.86 -16.68 -12.66
N ASN A 980 44.62 -16.52 -13.15
CA ASN A 980 44.11 -15.34 -13.85
C ASN A 980 43.52 -14.26 -12.91
N GLY A 981 43.59 -14.47 -11.59
CA GLY A 981 43.09 -13.53 -10.58
C GLY A 981 41.59 -13.64 -10.27
N TRP A 982 40.86 -14.56 -10.91
CA TRP A 982 39.46 -14.87 -10.59
C TRP A 982 39.36 -15.95 -9.51
N TYR A 983 38.36 -15.86 -8.65
CA TYR A 983 37.98 -16.88 -7.68
C TYR A 983 36.81 -17.69 -8.23
N THR A 984 36.84 -19.02 -8.09
CA THR A 984 35.82 -19.90 -8.67
C THR A 984 35.17 -20.79 -7.63
N ALA A 985 33.86 -20.99 -7.76
CA ALA A 985 33.12 -22.01 -7.02
C ALA A 985 32.06 -22.61 -7.92
N SER A 986 31.88 -23.92 -7.79
CA SER A 986 30.86 -24.65 -8.54
C SER A 986 29.91 -25.40 -7.60
N PHE A 987 28.64 -25.45 -7.98
CA PHE A 987 27.58 -26.13 -7.24
C PHE A 987 26.45 -26.59 -8.17
N LYS A 988 25.45 -27.31 -7.64
CA LYS A 988 24.35 -27.87 -8.43
C LYS A 988 23.00 -27.22 -8.10
N VAL A 989 22.25 -26.84 -9.13
CA VAL A 989 20.91 -26.21 -9.00
C VAL A 989 19.89 -27.04 -9.75
N ALA A 990 18.64 -27.13 -9.28
CA ALA A 990 17.60 -27.86 -10.00
C ALA A 990 17.35 -27.27 -11.40
N ASN A 991 17.19 -28.12 -12.41
CA ASN A 991 16.96 -27.66 -13.77
C ASN A 991 15.67 -26.83 -13.90
N GLY A 992 15.75 -25.72 -14.64
CA GLY A 992 14.63 -24.78 -14.81
C GLY A 992 14.35 -23.91 -13.59
N THR A 993 15.30 -23.84 -12.66
CA THR A 993 15.19 -23.04 -11.44
C THR A 993 16.33 -22.04 -11.41
N ASP A 994 16.01 -20.81 -11.03
CA ASP A 994 17.00 -19.80 -10.70
C ASP A 994 17.54 -20.04 -9.28
N TYR A 995 18.77 -19.63 -9.03
CA TYR A 995 19.41 -19.75 -7.74
C TYR A 995 19.68 -18.39 -7.13
N SER A 996 20.03 -18.42 -5.86
CA SER A 996 20.35 -17.26 -5.08
C SER A 996 21.74 -17.39 -4.50
N VAL A 997 22.45 -16.26 -4.39
CA VAL A 997 23.84 -16.25 -3.93
C VAL A 997 24.12 -15.11 -2.97
N ILE A 998 25.08 -15.38 -2.07
CA ILE A 998 25.73 -14.38 -1.23
C ILE A 998 27.24 -14.59 -1.34
N ILE A 999 27.96 -13.54 -1.73
CA ILE A 999 29.42 -13.53 -1.69
C ILE A 999 29.85 -12.81 -0.42
N ASN A 1000 30.75 -13.40 0.34
CA ASN A 1000 31.16 -12.86 1.62
C ASN A 1000 32.65 -13.08 1.90
N ASN A 1001 33.18 -12.34 2.87
CA ASN A 1001 34.53 -12.48 3.38
C ASN A 1001 34.48 -13.34 4.66
N ASN A 1002 34.36 -14.66 4.49
CA ASN A 1002 34.32 -15.65 5.56
C ASN A 1002 33.33 -15.32 6.70
N GLY A 1003 32.16 -14.81 6.32
CA GLY A 1003 31.03 -14.50 7.20
C GLY A 1003 31.07 -13.12 7.85
N ALA A 1004 32.10 -12.30 7.60
CA ALA A 1004 32.18 -10.93 8.12
C ALA A 1004 31.40 -9.96 7.22
N THR A 1005 32.00 -9.57 6.10
CA THR A 1005 31.38 -8.69 5.10
C THR A 1005 30.75 -9.54 4.01
N GLN A 1006 29.44 -9.45 3.84
CA GLN A 1006 28.70 -10.21 2.83
C GLN A 1006 27.95 -9.29 1.88
N THR A 1007 27.52 -9.81 0.75
CA THR A 1007 26.56 -9.12 -0.11
C THR A 1007 25.13 -9.23 0.43
N GLN A 1008 24.21 -8.48 -0.17
CA GLN A 1008 22.80 -8.85 -0.12
C GLN A 1008 22.56 -10.23 -0.75
N ASP A 1009 21.36 -10.76 -0.51
CA ASP A 1009 20.83 -11.94 -1.15
C ASP A 1009 20.49 -11.56 -2.60
N TYR A 1010 21.26 -12.07 -3.56
CA TYR A 1010 20.89 -11.93 -4.97
C TYR A 1010 20.04 -13.11 -5.36
N ASP A 1011 18.73 -12.92 -5.41
CA ASP A 1011 17.77 -13.90 -5.88
C ASP A 1011 17.61 -13.85 -7.41
N GLY A 1012 17.12 -14.95 -8.00
CA GLY A 1012 16.80 -14.99 -9.44
C GLY A 1012 18.03 -15.01 -10.35
N VAL A 1013 19.20 -15.42 -9.83
CA VAL A 1013 20.39 -15.60 -10.67
C VAL A 1013 20.20 -16.86 -11.52
N SER A 1014 20.23 -16.69 -12.84
CA SER A 1014 20.07 -17.75 -13.84
C SER A 1014 21.36 -17.90 -14.63
N GLY A 1015 21.87 -19.10 -14.92
CA GLY A 1015 23.13 -19.29 -15.66
C GLY A 1015 24.09 -20.30 -15.01
N SER A 1016 24.67 -21.21 -15.81
CA SER A 1016 25.66 -22.23 -15.41
C SER A 1016 27.06 -21.64 -15.30
N GLU A 1017 27.27 -20.48 -15.88
CA GLU A 1017 28.50 -19.72 -15.75
C GLU A 1017 28.16 -18.25 -15.56
N LYS A 1018 28.67 -17.65 -14.47
CA LYS A 1018 28.52 -16.22 -14.20
C LYS A 1018 29.85 -15.62 -13.83
N TRP A 1019 30.07 -14.41 -14.31
CA TRP A 1019 31.22 -13.59 -13.97
C TRP A 1019 30.75 -12.45 -13.11
N ILE A 1020 31.37 -12.29 -11.96
CA ILE A 1020 30.92 -11.43 -10.90
C ILE A 1020 32.08 -10.54 -10.48
N ILE A 1021 31.90 -9.24 -10.61
CA ILE A 1021 32.85 -8.27 -10.09
C ILE A 1021 32.37 -7.78 -8.74
N ILE A 1022 33.21 -7.98 -7.72
CA ILE A 1022 33.10 -7.30 -6.43
C ILE A 1022 33.59 -5.87 -6.64
N ASN A 1023 32.68 -4.91 -6.49
CA ASN A 1023 32.96 -3.49 -6.54
C ASN A 1023 33.63 -3.07 -5.22
N ASP A 1024 34.96 -3.05 -5.17
CA ASP A 1024 35.74 -2.87 -3.94
C ASP A 1024 35.42 -1.56 -3.23
N ASP A 1025 35.18 -0.50 -4.00
CA ASP A 1025 34.79 0.82 -3.50
C ASP A 1025 33.39 0.84 -2.86
N LYS A 1026 32.60 -0.22 -3.09
CA LYS A 1026 31.24 -0.42 -2.57
C LYS A 1026 31.16 -1.53 -1.53
N VAL A 1027 32.25 -2.24 -1.22
CA VAL A 1027 32.24 -3.35 -0.26
C VAL A 1027 31.91 -2.82 1.14
N SER A 1028 30.73 -3.18 1.62
CA SER A 1028 30.23 -2.89 2.97
C SER A 1028 29.54 -4.13 3.53
N ASP A 1029 29.30 -4.19 4.84
CA ASP A 1029 28.59 -5.33 5.42
C ASP A 1029 27.14 -5.37 4.88
N LYS A 1030 26.77 -6.48 4.20
CA LYS A 1030 25.45 -6.75 3.59
C LYS A 1030 25.05 -5.80 2.46
N GLY A 1031 25.98 -5.42 1.58
CA GLY A 1031 25.75 -4.45 0.50
C GLY A 1031 25.46 -5.03 -0.90
N ASP A 1032 24.90 -4.19 -1.77
CA ASP A 1032 24.85 -4.40 -3.22
C ASP A 1032 26.15 -3.90 -3.87
N PHE A 1033 27.14 -4.78 -3.94
CA PHE A 1033 28.44 -4.48 -4.53
C PHE A 1033 28.86 -5.51 -5.57
N LEU A 1034 27.96 -6.35 -6.06
CA LEU A 1034 28.27 -7.26 -7.16
C LEU A 1034 27.80 -6.66 -8.48
N SER A 1035 28.59 -6.86 -9.52
CA SER A 1035 28.13 -6.68 -10.90
C SER A 1035 28.20 -8.02 -11.59
N PHE A 1036 27.06 -8.49 -12.09
CA PHE A 1036 26.92 -9.77 -12.77
C PHE A 1036 27.07 -9.59 -14.28
N TYR A 1037 27.79 -10.52 -14.88
CA TYR A 1037 28.04 -10.59 -16.31
C TYR A 1037 27.85 -12.03 -16.79
N ASP A 1038 27.23 -12.18 -17.96
CA ASP A 1038 27.02 -13.48 -18.60
C ASP A 1038 28.28 -14.01 -19.29
N THR A 1039 29.25 -13.13 -19.55
CA THR A 1039 30.54 -13.46 -20.15
C THR A 1039 31.64 -12.78 -19.35
N ASN A 1040 32.89 -13.25 -19.49
CA ASN A 1040 34.01 -12.64 -18.80
C ASN A 1040 34.15 -11.18 -19.23
N PRO A 1041 33.96 -10.20 -18.32
CA PRO A 1041 34.00 -8.78 -18.67
C PRO A 1041 35.40 -8.27 -19.06
N GLU A 1042 36.44 -9.10 -18.91
CA GLU A 1042 37.82 -8.80 -19.33
C GLU A 1042 38.17 -9.30 -20.75
N LEU A 1043 37.24 -10.00 -21.42
CA LEU A 1043 37.35 -10.47 -22.81
C LEU A 1043 36.46 -9.62 -23.73
#